data_AF-A0A137T1A2-F1
#
_entry.id   AF-A0A137T1A2-F1
#
_cell.length_a   1.000
_cell.length_b   1.000
_cell.length_c   1.000
_cell.angle_alpha   90.00
_cell.angle_beta   90.00
_cell.angle_gamma   90.00
#
_symmetry.space_group_name_H-M   'P 1'
#
loop_
_entity.id
_entity.type
_entity.pdbx_description
1 polymer ?
#
loop_
_entity_poly.entity_id
_entity_poly.type
_entity_poly.pdbx_seq_one_letter_code
_entity_poly.pdbx_strand_id
1 'polypeptide(L)'
;MTIMTKKIYDLQKDERYLQLLSQTFPTIADASTEIINLEAIMNLPKGTEHFLADIHGEYEAFQHVLKNASGNIKRKVNELFGDTLRTSEKKDLCTLIYYPEQKLELVKKEEKDLNDWYHITIYRLVEVCRDVSSKYTRSKVRKTLPIDFAYIIQELLHENSDDKDKTDYISAIITTIITTGRADAFITAICKVIQQLVIDLLHILGDVYDRGPGAHIVMETLKNYHNWDITWGNHDILWMGAAAGNTSCICNVIRIALRYANMNTIEDGYGINLIHLATFAMDTYGNDPCAEFYPKILVEDKLDERNKTLLAQMHKAISVLQFKLESQLFERYPFWKMQDRELLKQVDYKKGTITLNGVVYNMRSCHFPTIDPNNPNALTPEEQTLIDRLQQSFKTSERLQEHIRQLLLHGRMYRIINHNLLYHASIPLTEEGKLKEVEIYPELKACGRELLHNIEVIVRRAFQKGTESDGGIDPQYAIDFFLYLWCGPESPLFDKAKMATFERYFIEDKETHKETKGAYFVMRDKEEIADMILDEFDVPKTNRHIINGHVPVHVAKGENPIKAGGKLMVIDGGLSEAYHKETGIAGYTLVFHSRGFQLVQHEPFTSAEDAIKRGTDIVSTTQIVEMNQRRIRVADTDMGTELRLQINALKELLYAYRIGFITEKESKNPPKKY
;
A
#
# COMPACT_ATOMS: atom_id res chain seq x y z
N MET A 1 13.34 -15.11 46.57
CA MET A 1 13.80 -16.40 46.03
C MET A 1 12.59 -17.13 45.47
N THR A 2 12.29 -16.92 44.19
CA THR A 2 11.19 -17.60 43.50
C THR A 2 11.76 -18.88 42.92
N ILE A 3 11.18 -20.02 43.29
CA ILE A 3 11.56 -21.34 42.80
C ILE A 3 11.38 -21.34 41.27
N MET A 4 12.49 -21.28 40.53
CA MET A 4 12.47 -21.52 39.09
C MET A 4 12.06 -22.97 38.87
N THR A 5 10.85 -23.20 38.40
CA THR A 5 10.46 -24.46 37.77
C THR A 5 11.51 -24.79 36.70
N LYS A 6 12.30 -25.85 36.89
CA LYS A 6 13.25 -26.33 35.89
C LYS A 6 12.48 -26.67 34.63
N LYS A 7 12.55 -25.78 33.63
CA LYS A 7 12.07 -26.07 32.28
C LYS A 7 12.86 -27.27 31.77
N ILE A 8 12.17 -28.37 31.45
CA ILE A 8 12.78 -29.58 30.91
C ILE A 8 12.92 -29.36 29.40
N TYR A 9 14.16 -29.41 28.90
CA TYR A 9 14.48 -29.31 27.47
C TYR A 9 14.66 -30.71 26.87
N ASP A 10 14.14 -30.93 25.66
CA ASP A 10 14.31 -32.18 24.91
C ASP A 10 15.39 -31.99 23.84
N LEU A 11 16.64 -32.02 24.29
CA LEU A 11 17.79 -31.66 23.46
C LEU A 11 18.01 -32.60 22.26
N GLN A 12 17.56 -33.86 22.34
CA GLN A 12 17.68 -34.81 21.24
C GLN A 12 16.73 -34.45 20.10
N LYS A 13 15.50 -34.03 20.43
CA LYS A 13 14.52 -33.59 19.44
C LYS A 13 15.01 -32.36 18.66
N ASP A 14 15.63 -31.42 19.37
CA ASP A 14 16.02 -30.12 18.81
C ASP A 14 17.50 -30.03 18.38
N GLU A 15 18.24 -31.14 18.41
CA GLU A 15 19.69 -31.19 18.18
C GLU A 15 20.10 -30.46 16.89
N ARG A 16 19.45 -30.75 15.77
CA ARG A 16 19.80 -30.15 14.46
C ARG A 16 19.59 -28.64 14.46
N TYR A 17 18.54 -28.17 15.13
CA TYR A 17 18.25 -26.74 15.24
C TYR A 17 19.26 -26.05 16.15
N LEU A 18 19.58 -26.65 17.30
CA LEU A 18 20.58 -26.14 18.23
C LEU A 18 22.00 -26.13 17.62
N GLN A 19 22.36 -27.13 16.82
CA GLN A 19 23.62 -27.15 16.06
C GLN A 19 23.71 -26.01 15.03
N LEU A 20 22.60 -25.65 14.38
CA LEU A 20 22.53 -24.50 13.47
C LEU A 20 22.66 -23.17 14.23
N LEU A 21 21.93 -23.02 15.34
CA LEU A 21 22.04 -21.86 16.23
C LEU A 21 23.47 -21.66 16.74
N SER A 22 24.14 -22.76 17.11
CA SER A 22 25.55 -22.80 17.52
C SER A 22 26.52 -22.24 16.47
N GLN A 23 26.13 -22.13 15.19
CA GLN A 23 26.98 -21.51 14.17
C GLN A 23 26.97 -19.98 14.23
N THR A 24 25.86 -19.42 14.70
CA THR A 24 25.66 -17.97 14.84
C THR A 24 26.07 -17.48 16.23
N PHE A 25 25.78 -18.28 17.25
CA PHE A 25 26.13 -18.02 18.65
C PHE A 25 27.05 -19.12 19.18
N PRO A 26 28.34 -19.09 18.82
CA PRO A 26 29.25 -20.23 19.04
C PRO A 26 29.64 -20.46 20.50
N THR A 27 29.42 -19.47 21.38
CA THR A 27 29.78 -19.54 22.80
C THR A 27 28.61 -19.22 23.73
N ILE A 28 28.75 -19.61 25.00
CA ILE A 28 27.87 -19.21 26.10
C ILE A 28 27.76 -17.68 26.18
N ALA A 29 28.87 -16.97 25.95
CA ALA A 29 28.91 -15.51 25.99
C ALA A 29 28.10 -14.88 24.84
N ASP A 30 28.22 -15.41 23.63
CA ASP A 30 27.47 -14.92 22.46
C ASP A 30 25.97 -15.12 22.66
N ALA A 31 25.55 -16.32 23.06
CA ALA A 31 24.15 -16.63 23.31
C ALA A 31 23.58 -15.80 24.48
N SER A 32 24.34 -15.62 25.56
CA SER A 32 23.92 -14.80 26.70
C SER A 32 23.79 -13.32 26.34
N THR A 33 24.73 -12.78 25.56
CA THR A 33 24.70 -11.40 25.08
C THR A 33 23.46 -11.15 24.24
N GLU A 34 23.13 -12.08 23.34
CA GLU A 34 21.94 -11.93 22.50
C GLU A 34 20.65 -12.03 23.31
N ILE A 35 20.55 -12.96 24.28
CA ILE A 35 19.40 -13.00 25.19
C ILE A 35 19.20 -11.65 25.88
N ILE A 36 20.27 -11.05 26.42
CA ILE A 36 20.21 -9.73 27.08
C ILE A 36 19.73 -8.66 26.11
N ASN A 37 20.25 -8.64 24.88
CA ASN A 37 19.83 -7.68 23.85
C ASN A 37 18.34 -7.81 23.53
N LEU A 38 17.86 -9.04 23.27
CA LEU A 38 16.46 -9.29 22.93
C LEU A 38 15.52 -8.97 24.11
N GLU A 39 15.92 -9.29 25.35
CA GLU A 39 15.16 -8.90 26.55
C GLU A 39 15.10 -7.38 26.75
N ALA A 40 16.16 -6.64 26.42
CA ALA A 40 16.14 -5.18 26.44
C ALA A 40 15.20 -4.62 25.36
N ILE A 41 15.23 -5.17 24.13
CA ILE A 41 14.35 -4.76 23.03
C ILE A 41 12.88 -4.93 23.39
N MET A 42 12.51 -6.06 24.03
CA MET A 42 11.15 -6.32 24.47
C MET A 42 10.58 -5.22 25.40
N ASN A 43 11.43 -4.49 26.13
CA ASN A 43 11.01 -3.42 27.03
C ASN A 43 10.84 -2.06 26.34
N LEU A 44 11.28 -1.91 25.09
CA LEU A 44 11.08 -0.70 24.33
C LEU A 44 9.60 -0.48 23.99
N PRO A 45 9.17 0.78 23.83
CA PRO A 45 7.85 1.08 23.30
C PRO A 45 7.62 0.48 21.91
N LYS A 46 6.38 0.07 21.64
CA LYS A 46 5.94 -0.27 20.28
C LYS A 46 6.17 0.91 19.31
N GLY A 47 6.68 0.59 18.12
CA GLY A 47 6.81 1.53 16.99
C GLY A 47 5.47 2.11 16.53
N THR A 48 5.53 3.19 15.74
CA THR A 48 4.32 3.78 15.14
C THR A 48 4.02 3.04 13.83
N GLU A 49 2.82 2.49 13.70
CA GLU A 49 2.30 1.95 12.43
C GLU A 49 1.35 2.95 11.78
N HIS A 50 1.45 3.11 10.47
CA HIS A 50 0.52 3.88 9.64
C HIS A 50 -0.22 2.95 8.70
N PHE A 51 -1.52 3.12 8.56
CA PHE A 51 -2.33 2.40 7.57
C PHE A 51 -2.95 3.41 6.62
N LEU A 52 -2.66 3.23 5.34
CA LEU A 52 -3.17 4.02 4.22
C LEU A 52 -3.87 3.08 3.23
N ALA A 53 -4.87 3.56 2.52
CA ALA A 53 -5.55 2.80 1.47
C ALA A 53 -5.69 3.63 0.21
N ASP A 54 -6.06 3.01 -0.91
CA ASP A 54 -6.55 3.63 -2.15
C ASP A 54 -5.74 4.86 -2.63
N ILE A 55 -4.41 4.72 -2.70
CA ILE A 55 -3.50 5.82 -3.07
C ILE A 55 -3.76 6.31 -4.50
N HIS A 56 -4.08 5.38 -5.41
CA HIS A 56 -4.48 5.70 -6.77
C HIS A 56 -3.55 6.68 -7.50
N GLY A 57 -2.23 6.48 -7.39
CA GLY A 57 -1.24 7.31 -8.09
C GLY A 57 -1.17 8.78 -7.65
N GLU A 58 -1.84 9.18 -6.57
CA GLU A 58 -1.82 10.55 -6.02
C GLU A 58 -0.54 10.81 -5.23
N TYR A 59 0.57 10.84 -5.96
CA TYR A 59 1.92 10.78 -5.40
C TYR A 59 2.26 11.98 -4.50
N GLU A 60 1.76 13.19 -4.80
CA GLU A 60 2.08 14.37 -4.00
C GLU A 60 1.44 14.29 -2.61
N ALA A 61 0.16 13.94 -2.56
CA ALA A 61 -0.58 13.79 -1.31
C ALA A 61 -0.02 12.60 -0.50
N PHE A 62 0.28 11.47 -1.16
CA PHE A 62 0.95 10.34 -0.53
C PHE A 62 2.30 10.72 0.10
N GLN A 63 3.18 11.40 -0.66
CA GLN A 63 4.47 11.83 -0.14
C GLN A 63 4.33 12.85 0.99
N HIS A 64 3.34 13.75 0.92
CA HIS A 64 3.06 14.70 2.01
C HIS A 64 2.64 13.97 3.29
N VAL A 65 1.75 12.97 3.20
CA VAL A 65 1.31 12.13 4.33
C VAL A 65 2.48 11.41 5.00
N LEU A 66 3.46 10.93 4.21
CA LEU A 66 4.68 10.34 4.76
C LEU A 66 5.59 11.39 5.43
N LYS A 67 5.77 12.55 4.78
CA LYS A 67 6.63 13.63 5.25
C LYS A 67 6.12 14.31 6.52
N ASN A 68 4.80 14.49 6.66
CA ASN A 68 4.18 15.06 7.87
C ASN A 68 3.87 13.98 8.93
N ALA A 69 4.02 12.71 8.56
CA ALA A 69 3.61 11.55 9.32
C ALA A 69 2.20 11.69 9.89
N SER A 70 1.24 12.06 9.04
CA SER A 70 -0.17 12.25 9.39
C SER A 70 -0.36 13.11 10.63
N GLY A 71 0.39 14.21 10.72
CA GLY A 71 0.37 15.16 11.84
C GLY A 71 1.19 14.72 13.07
N ASN A 72 1.78 13.53 13.08
CA ASN A 72 2.54 13.04 14.23
C ASN A 72 3.81 13.88 14.50
N ILE A 73 4.48 14.40 13.45
CA ILE A 73 5.60 15.34 13.64
C ILE A 73 5.13 16.62 14.33
N LYS A 74 3.99 17.19 13.89
CA LYS A 74 3.43 18.39 14.51
C LYS A 74 3.05 18.16 15.96
N ARG A 75 2.47 16.99 16.27
CA ARG A 75 2.21 16.58 17.66
C ARG A 75 3.50 16.56 18.47
N LYS A 76 4.57 15.96 17.94
CA LYS A 76 5.87 15.87 18.61
C LYS A 76 6.54 17.21 18.85
N VAL A 77 6.51 18.09 17.85
CA VAL A 77 6.97 19.48 17.99
C VAL A 77 6.16 20.22 19.07
N ASN A 78 4.84 20.02 19.14
CA ASN A 78 4.02 20.60 20.19
C ASN A 78 4.27 20.01 21.59
N GLU A 79 4.55 18.71 21.69
CA GLU A 79 4.91 18.07 22.98
C GLU A 79 6.23 18.61 23.52
N LEU A 80 7.21 18.87 22.66
CA LEU A 80 8.55 19.36 23.06
C LEU A 80 8.59 20.87 23.28
N PHE A 81 7.91 21.64 22.44
CA PHE A 81 8.06 23.09 22.37
C PHE A 81 6.76 23.87 22.60
N GLY A 82 5.73 23.20 23.13
CA GLY A 82 4.39 23.76 23.33
C GLY A 82 4.39 25.10 24.05
N ASP A 83 5.21 25.20 25.10
CA ASP A 83 5.30 26.36 25.99
C ASP A 83 6.46 27.31 25.66
N THR A 84 7.38 26.90 24.76
CA THR A 84 8.62 27.64 24.48
C THR A 84 8.64 28.32 23.12
N LEU A 85 7.87 27.83 22.14
CA LEU A 85 7.82 28.38 20.79
C LEU A 85 6.43 28.90 20.41
N ARG A 86 6.40 30.00 19.65
CA ARG A 86 5.16 30.51 19.08
C ARG A 86 4.59 29.54 18.04
N THR A 87 3.28 29.62 17.79
CA THR A 87 2.61 28.78 16.79
C THR A 87 3.22 28.89 15.40
N SER A 88 3.66 30.10 14.99
CA SER A 88 4.34 30.31 13.71
C SER A 88 5.68 29.58 13.64
N GLU A 89 6.51 29.67 14.70
CA GLU A 89 7.80 28.99 14.76
C GLU A 89 7.66 27.47 14.73
N LYS A 90 6.66 26.93 15.43
CA LYS A 90 6.35 25.49 15.41
C LYS A 90 5.95 25.03 14.02
N LYS A 91 5.15 25.84 13.32
CA LYS A 91 4.71 25.58 11.95
C LYS A 91 5.88 25.65 10.96
N ASP A 92 6.76 26.64 11.09
CA ASP A 92 7.98 26.74 10.28
C ASP A 92 8.93 25.54 10.50
N LEU A 93 9.12 25.12 11.75
CA LEU A 93 9.91 23.93 12.07
C LEU A 93 9.30 22.66 11.48
N CYS A 94 7.97 22.51 11.54
CA CYS A 94 7.27 21.39 10.92
C CYS A 94 7.46 21.40 9.39
N THR A 95 7.23 22.54 8.73
CA THR A 95 7.43 22.69 7.28
C THR A 95 8.86 22.40 6.86
N LEU A 96 9.86 22.84 7.65
CA LEU A 96 11.26 22.50 7.42
C LEU A 96 11.52 21.00 7.53
N ILE A 97 10.91 20.32 8.50
CA ILE A 97 11.00 18.86 8.59
C ILE A 97 10.36 18.22 7.36
N TYR A 98 9.24 18.71 6.86
CA TYR A 98 8.50 18.10 5.74
C TYR A 98 9.22 18.29 4.40
N TYR A 99 9.73 19.50 4.15
CA TYR A 99 10.30 19.94 2.88
C TYR A 99 11.61 20.70 3.13
N PRO A 100 12.67 20.02 3.61
CA PRO A 100 13.87 20.69 4.08
C PRO A 100 14.57 21.47 2.97
N GLU A 101 14.74 20.87 1.79
CA GLU A 101 15.41 21.51 0.67
C GLU A 101 14.68 22.79 0.22
N GLN A 102 13.37 22.70 0.00
CA GLN A 102 12.57 23.84 -0.48
C GLN A 102 12.44 24.95 0.58
N LYS A 103 12.27 24.58 1.86
CA LYS A 103 12.15 25.57 2.94
C LYS A 103 13.48 26.29 3.19
N LEU A 104 14.61 25.60 3.07
CA LEU A 104 15.94 26.23 3.17
C LEU A 104 16.16 27.30 2.09
N GLU A 105 15.71 27.07 0.86
CA GLU A 105 15.79 28.08 -0.21
C GLU A 105 14.99 29.35 0.11
N LEU A 106 13.84 29.22 0.77
CA LEU A 106 13.05 30.37 1.21
C LEU A 106 13.72 31.10 2.37
N VAL A 107 14.19 30.36 3.38
CA VAL A 107 14.88 30.93 4.54
C VAL A 107 16.09 31.75 4.11
N LYS A 108 16.92 31.27 3.18
CA LYS A 108 18.09 32.00 2.68
C LYS A 108 17.76 33.34 2.00
N LYS A 109 16.53 33.52 1.53
CA LYS A 109 16.08 34.77 0.89
C LYS A 109 15.55 35.78 1.91
N GLU A 110 15.02 35.31 3.04
CA GLU A 110 14.30 36.11 4.03
C GLU A 110 15.13 36.40 5.28
N GLU A 111 15.97 35.45 5.70
CA GLU A 111 16.71 35.50 6.95
C GLU A 111 17.94 36.40 6.85
N LYS A 112 18.13 37.26 7.87
CA LYS A 112 19.22 38.24 7.89
C LYS A 112 20.47 37.68 8.53
N ASP A 113 20.32 36.85 9.57
CA ASP A 113 21.43 36.15 10.22
C ASP A 113 21.25 34.64 10.05
N LEU A 114 21.74 34.16 8.91
CA LEU A 114 21.60 32.74 8.55
C LEU A 114 22.41 31.83 9.49
N ASN A 115 23.53 32.31 10.07
CA ASN A 115 24.35 31.50 10.96
C ASN A 115 23.68 31.29 12.31
N ASP A 116 23.08 32.34 12.88
CA ASP A 116 22.27 32.23 14.11
C ASP A 116 21.05 31.33 13.88
N TRP A 117 20.37 31.52 12.74
CA TRP A 117 19.24 30.68 12.35
C TRP A 117 19.63 29.19 12.23
N TYR A 118 20.78 28.88 11.61
CA TYR A 118 21.29 27.51 11.55
C TYR A 118 21.56 26.95 12.94
N HIS A 119 22.16 27.73 13.84
CA HIS A 119 22.46 27.30 15.21
C HIS A 119 21.18 26.88 15.95
N ILE A 120 20.18 27.75 15.95
CA ILE A 120 18.88 27.52 16.62
C ILE A 120 18.15 26.34 15.98
N THR A 121 18.13 26.28 14.65
CA THR A 121 17.40 25.26 13.90
C THR A 121 17.99 23.87 14.09
N ILE A 122 19.32 23.75 14.01
CA ILE A 122 20.01 22.46 14.23
C ILE A 122 19.73 21.96 15.65
N TYR A 123 19.81 22.84 16.66
CA TYR A 123 19.49 22.47 18.03
C TYR A 123 18.06 21.93 18.17
N ARG A 124 17.07 22.66 17.64
CA ARG A 124 15.65 22.24 17.66
C ARG A 124 15.45 20.90 16.95
N LEU A 125 16.10 20.67 15.81
CA LEU A 125 16.01 19.41 15.07
C LEU A 125 16.65 18.24 15.83
N VAL A 126 17.77 18.47 16.54
CA VAL A 126 18.40 17.45 17.39
C VAL A 126 17.45 17.03 18.52
N GLU A 127 16.79 17.97 19.19
CA GLU A 127 15.80 17.66 20.24
C GLU A 127 14.63 16.82 19.71
N VAL A 128 14.07 17.19 18.54
CA VAL A 128 13.02 16.40 17.89
C VAL A 128 13.54 15.00 17.54
N CYS A 129 14.73 14.91 16.97
CA CYS A 129 15.35 13.64 16.59
C CYS A 129 15.60 12.74 17.83
N ARG A 130 16.00 13.33 18.96
CA ARG A 130 16.19 12.62 20.23
C ARG A 130 14.89 12.04 20.77
N ASP A 131 13.79 12.80 20.77
CA ASP A 131 12.50 12.29 21.22
C ASP A 131 12.01 11.13 20.34
N VAL A 132 12.06 11.29 19.01
CA VAL A 132 11.54 10.25 18.09
C VAL A 132 12.42 8.99 18.08
N SER A 133 13.72 9.13 18.34
CA SER A 133 14.67 8.01 18.40
C SER A 133 14.59 7.21 19.70
N SER A 134 14.07 7.80 20.80
CA SER A 134 14.01 7.21 22.15
C SER A 134 13.29 5.85 22.25
N LYS A 135 12.43 5.52 21.28
CA LYS A 135 11.68 4.26 21.21
C LYS A 135 12.43 3.13 20.49
N TYR A 136 13.61 3.39 19.95
CA TYR A 136 14.37 2.42 19.16
C TYR A 136 15.72 2.10 19.81
N THR A 137 16.29 0.95 19.43
CA THR A 137 17.67 0.64 19.82
C THR A 137 18.66 1.55 19.11
N ARG A 138 19.82 1.76 19.73
CA ARG A 138 20.95 2.47 19.10
C ARG A 138 21.34 1.87 17.75
N SER A 139 21.30 0.53 17.64
CA SER A 139 21.58 -0.18 16.39
C SER A 139 20.58 0.18 15.29
N LYS A 140 19.28 0.21 15.62
CA LYS A 140 18.22 0.59 14.66
C LYS A 140 18.38 2.04 14.20
N VAL A 141 18.58 2.97 15.13
CA VAL A 141 18.81 4.39 14.81
C VAL A 141 20.04 4.54 13.92
N ARG A 142 21.17 3.91 14.28
CA ARG A 142 22.41 3.97 13.50
C ARG A 142 22.25 3.50 12.05
N LYS A 143 21.45 2.45 11.81
CA LYS A 143 21.17 1.95 10.45
C LYS A 143 20.33 2.92 9.61
N THR A 144 19.59 3.81 10.26
CA THR A 144 18.82 4.88 9.61
C THR A 144 19.67 6.13 9.34
N LEU A 145 20.82 6.28 9.99
CA LEU A 145 21.64 7.48 9.84
C LEU A 145 22.34 7.52 8.47
N PRO A 146 22.36 8.68 7.79
CA PRO A 146 23.08 8.88 6.54
C PRO A 146 24.59 8.77 6.76
N ILE A 147 25.28 8.08 5.86
CA ILE A 147 26.71 7.73 5.97
C ILE A 147 27.57 8.97 6.30
N ASP A 148 27.35 10.08 5.60
CA ASP A 148 28.12 11.31 5.72
C ASP A 148 28.01 11.99 7.10
N PHE A 149 26.90 11.79 7.81
CA PHE A 149 26.62 12.46 9.09
C PHE A 149 26.36 11.48 10.23
N ALA A 150 26.54 10.17 10.02
CA ALA A 150 26.15 9.15 10.98
C ALA A 150 26.83 9.33 12.34
N TYR A 151 28.14 9.58 12.34
CA TYR A 151 28.90 9.84 13.57
C TYR A 151 28.40 11.10 14.28
N ILE A 152 28.23 12.20 13.55
CA ILE A 152 27.85 13.50 14.11
C ILE A 152 26.44 13.45 14.73
N ILE A 153 25.46 12.90 14.00
CA ILE A 153 24.10 12.74 14.51
C ILE A 153 24.11 11.82 15.74
N GLN A 154 24.91 10.76 15.72
CA GLN A 154 25.02 9.85 16.86
C GLN A 154 25.55 10.55 18.12
N GLU A 155 26.57 11.41 18.01
CA GLU A 155 27.07 12.19 19.16
C GLU A 155 25.98 13.15 19.69
N LEU A 156 25.30 13.87 18.80
CA LEU A 156 24.25 14.83 19.17
C LEU A 156 23.03 14.18 19.84
N LEU A 157 22.72 12.93 19.51
CA LEU A 157 21.61 12.18 20.10
C LEU A 157 21.91 11.64 21.50
N HIS A 158 23.18 11.35 21.83
CA HIS A 158 23.54 10.64 23.07
C HIS A 158 23.88 11.55 24.24
N GLU A 159 24.28 12.78 23.99
CA GLU A 159 24.68 13.70 25.05
C GLU A 159 23.45 14.43 25.63
N ASN A 160 23.13 14.14 26.90
CA ASN A 160 22.17 14.93 27.68
C ASN A 160 22.84 16.23 28.14
N SER A 161 22.20 17.36 27.87
CA SER A 161 22.70 18.72 28.14
C SER A 161 22.62 19.16 29.61
N ASP A 162 22.45 18.23 30.55
CA ASP A 162 22.41 18.56 31.99
C ASP A 162 23.80 18.95 32.53
N ASP A 163 24.86 18.77 31.72
CA ASP A 163 26.23 19.15 32.02
C ASP A 163 26.69 20.31 31.10
N LYS A 164 27.38 21.29 31.68
CA LYS A 164 27.85 22.48 30.96
C LYS A 164 28.91 22.13 29.92
N ASP A 165 29.84 21.23 30.26
CA ASP A 165 30.91 20.81 29.35
C ASP A 165 30.35 20.10 28.10
N LYS A 166 29.22 19.39 28.27
CA LYS A 166 28.50 18.71 27.16
C LYS A 166 27.74 19.69 26.27
N THR A 167 27.21 20.75 26.86
CA THR A 167 26.56 21.82 26.10
C THR A 167 27.56 22.57 25.21
N ASP A 168 28.74 22.88 25.75
CA ASP A 168 29.82 23.51 24.98
C ASP A 168 30.32 22.58 23.86
N TYR A 169 30.42 21.27 24.13
CA TYR A 169 30.76 20.26 23.12
C TYR A 169 29.74 20.20 21.96
N ILE A 170 28.45 20.12 22.26
CA ILE A 170 27.38 20.14 21.25
C ILE A 170 27.43 21.44 20.45
N SER A 171 27.60 22.58 21.13
CA SER A 171 27.71 23.88 20.46
C SER A 171 28.89 23.92 19.49
N ALA A 172 30.06 23.39 19.88
CA ALA A 172 31.24 23.33 19.03
C ALA A 172 31.01 22.48 17.77
N ILE A 173 30.29 21.35 17.88
CA ILE A 173 29.89 20.53 16.72
C ILE A 173 29.03 21.37 15.77
N ILE A 174 27.99 22.02 16.29
CA ILE A 174 27.07 22.83 15.47
C ILE A 174 27.81 23.99 14.79
N THR A 175 28.65 24.73 15.52
CA THR A 175 29.49 25.79 14.96
C THR A 175 30.41 25.26 13.87
N THR A 176 30.98 24.06 14.03
CA THR A 176 31.85 23.44 13.02
C THR A 176 31.07 23.09 11.75
N ILE A 177 29.85 22.54 11.89
CA ILE A 177 28.97 22.26 10.73
C ILE A 177 28.68 23.54 9.94
N ILE A 178 28.43 24.65 10.64
CA ILE A 178 28.13 25.95 10.03
C ILE A 178 29.37 26.55 9.36
N THR A 179 30.49 26.64 10.07
CA THR A 179 31.73 27.26 9.56
C THR A 179 32.36 26.47 8.41
N THR A 180 32.12 25.15 8.33
CA THR A 180 32.52 24.31 7.19
C THR A 180 31.56 24.37 6.00
N GLY A 181 30.46 25.14 6.08
CA GLY A 181 29.49 25.30 5.00
C GLY A 181 28.59 24.08 4.76
N ARG A 182 28.45 23.18 5.74
CA ARG A 182 27.69 21.93 5.62
C ARG A 182 26.28 21.98 6.25
N ALA A 183 25.85 23.15 6.72
CA ALA A 183 24.58 23.31 7.46
C ALA A 183 23.35 22.81 6.70
N ASP A 184 23.16 23.20 5.43
CA ASP A 184 21.97 22.77 4.66
C ASP A 184 21.92 21.25 4.48
N ALA A 185 23.06 20.65 4.15
CA ALA A 185 23.17 19.21 3.95
C ALA A 185 22.88 18.47 5.26
N PHE A 186 23.37 19.00 6.39
CA PHE A 186 23.10 18.44 7.71
C PHE A 186 21.61 18.56 8.10
N ILE A 187 21.00 19.74 7.93
CA ILE A 187 19.57 19.98 8.21
C ILE A 187 18.70 19.04 7.37
N THR A 188 18.97 18.95 6.07
CA THR A 188 18.26 18.02 5.17
C THR A 188 18.39 16.58 5.65
N ALA A 189 19.59 16.17 6.04
CA ALA A 189 19.88 14.83 6.50
C ALA A 189 19.14 14.49 7.79
N ILE A 190 19.18 15.36 8.80
CA ILE A 190 18.49 15.13 10.08
C ILE A 190 16.96 15.19 9.93
N CYS A 191 16.42 16.06 9.07
CA CYS A 191 14.98 16.07 8.76
C CYS A 191 14.52 14.73 8.17
N LYS A 192 15.28 14.16 7.22
CA LYS A 192 14.98 12.83 6.64
C LYS A 192 15.07 11.71 7.69
N VAL A 193 16.04 11.77 8.60
CA VAL A 193 16.11 10.83 9.74
C VAL A 193 14.87 10.95 10.63
N ILE A 194 14.43 12.17 10.96
CA ILE A 194 13.20 12.40 11.74
C ILE A 194 12.00 11.80 11.02
N GLN A 195 11.80 12.10 9.74
CA GLN A 195 10.70 11.54 8.93
C GLN A 195 10.69 10.00 8.99
N GLN A 196 11.85 9.37 8.81
CA GLN A 196 11.99 7.92 8.82
C GLN A 196 11.72 7.29 10.20
N LEU A 197 12.17 7.93 11.29
CA LEU A 197 11.99 7.40 12.65
C LEU A 197 10.57 7.60 13.19
N VAL A 198 9.80 8.55 12.66
CA VAL A 198 8.44 8.81 13.15
C VAL A 198 7.48 7.67 12.77
N ILE A 199 7.60 7.13 11.55
CA ILE A 199 6.83 5.99 11.04
C ILE A 199 7.69 4.73 11.04
N ASP A 200 7.35 3.76 11.89
CA ASP A 200 8.12 2.52 12.01
C ASP A 200 7.79 1.48 10.94
N LEU A 201 6.51 1.41 10.58
CA LEU A 201 5.97 0.49 9.58
C LEU A 201 4.78 1.14 8.86
N LEU A 202 4.80 1.05 7.54
CA LEU A 202 3.73 1.53 6.67
C LEU A 202 2.93 0.35 6.10
N HIS A 203 1.64 0.31 6.38
CA HIS A 203 0.69 -0.63 5.82
C HIS A 203 -0.10 0.04 4.70
N ILE A 204 -0.11 -0.57 3.52
CA ILE A 204 -0.97 -0.13 2.41
C ILE A 204 -2.12 -1.13 2.27
N LEU A 205 -3.34 -0.64 2.24
CA LEU A 205 -4.54 -1.41 1.94
C LEU A 205 -4.94 -1.09 0.51
N GLY A 206 -4.27 -1.80 -0.40
CA GLY A 206 -4.56 -1.86 -1.81
C GLY A 206 -4.48 -0.56 -2.60
N ASP A 207 -4.65 -0.76 -3.90
CA ASP A 207 -5.00 0.26 -4.88
C ASP A 207 -3.99 1.41 -4.97
N VAL A 208 -2.73 1.04 -5.24
CA VAL A 208 -1.67 2.00 -5.59
C VAL A 208 -1.90 2.62 -6.97
N TYR A 209 -2.51 1.86 -7.87
CA TYR A 209 -2.63 2.19 -9.28
C TYR A 209 -3.96 2.87 -9.66
N ASP A 210 -3.96 3.44 -10.87
CA ASP A 210 -5.09 4.09 -11.55
C ASP A 210 -5.58 5.40 -10.94
N ARG A 211 -6.36 6.16 -11.72
CA ARG A 211 -6.97 7.48 -11.41
C ARG A 211 -5.98 8.66 -11.31
N GLY A 212 -4.94 8.61 -10.47
CA GLY A 212 -3.97 9.69 -10.27
C GLY A 212 -2.63 9.50 -11.02
N PRO A 213 -1.90 10.60 -11.31
CA PRO A 213 -0.91 10.64 -12.40
C PRO A 213 0.40 9.86 -12.15
N GLY A 214 0.71 9.54 -10.90
CA GLY A 214 2.05 9.17 -10.47
C GLY A 214 2.16 7.80 -9.81
N ALA A 215 1.38 6.78 -10.21
CA ALA A 215 1.48 5.45 -9.60
C ALA A 215 2.91 4.87 -9.68
N HIS A 216 3.63 5.11 -10.78
CA HIS A 216 5.04 4.76 -10.91
C HIS A 216 5.96 5.52 -9.92
N ILE A 217 5.61 6.75 -9.52
CA ILE A 217 6.34 7.54 -8.51
C ILE A 217 6.04 7.01 -7.10
N VAL A 218 4.78 6.63 -6.83
CA VAL A 218 4.38 5.99 -5.56
C VAL A 218 5.16 4.69 -5.38
N MET A 219 5.19 3.83 -6.38
CA MET A 219 5.95 2.58 -6.33
C MET A 219 7.45 2.79 -6.20
N GLU A 220 8.03 3.80 -6.86
CA GLU A 220 9.44 4.17 -6.66
C GLU A 220 9.69 4.65 -5.22
N THR A 221 8.76 5.41 -4.66
CA THR A 221 8.84 5.87 -3.26
C THR A 221 8.82 4.68 -2.31
N LEU A 222 7.93 3.71 -2.53
CA LEU A 222 7.81 2.48 -1.72
C LEU A 222 9.02 1.57 -1.84
N LYS A 223 9.52 1.35 -3.06
CA LYS A 223 10.74 0.56 -3.30
C LYS A 223 11.93 1.07 -2.48
N ASN A 224 12.05 2.39 -2.32
CA ASN A 224 13.12 3.02 -1.56
C ASN A 224 12.75 3.31 -0.10
N TYR A 225 11.55 2.90 0.35
CA TYR A 225 11.08 3.10 1.72
C TYR A 225 11.59 1.99 2.65
N HIS A 226 11.78 2.30 3.93
CA HIS A 226 12.51 1.43 4.86
C HIS A 226 11.74 0.19 5.31
N ASN A 227 10.44 0.32 5.58
CA ASN A 227 9.64 -0.78 6.11
C ASN A 227 8.16 -0.60 5.75
N TRP A 228 7.65 -1.47 4.89
CA TRP A 228 6.26 -1.42 4.45
C TRP A 228 5.74 -2.80 4.02
N ASP A 229 4.42 -2.95 4.07
CA ASP A 229 3.69 -4.06 3.49
C ASP A 229 2.40 -3.58 2.80
N ILE A 230 1.79 -4.47 2.01
CA ILE A 230 0.55 -4.17 1.30
C ILE A 230 -0.42 -5.36 1.32
N THR A 231 -1.72 -5.11 1.51
CA THR A 231 -2.76 -6.05 1.09
C THR A 231 -3.22 -5.68 -0.31
N TRP A 232 -3.13 -6.58 -1.29
CA TRP A 232 -3.43 -6.23 -2.68
C TRP A 232 -4.87 -5.77 -2.88
N GLY A 233 -5.03 -4.70 -3.64
CA GLY A 233 -6.33 -4.24 -4.13
C GLY A 233 -6.66 -4.78 -5.52
N ASN A 234 -7.88 -4.51 -5.97
CA ASN A 234 -8.32 -4.95 -7.30
C ASN A 234 -7.55 -4.23 -8.41
N HIS A 235 -7.21 -2.95 -8.23
CA HIS A 235 -6.40 -2.22 -9.21
C HIS A 235 -4.96 -2.74 -9.25
N ASP A 236 -4.38 -3.11 -8.10
CA ASP A 236 -3.04 -3.72 -8.07
C ASP A 236 -3.04 -5.06 -8.82
N ILE A 237 -4.03 -5.92 -8.57
CA ILE A 237 -4.19 -7.22 -9.23
C ILE A 237 -4.37 -7.06 -10.74
N LEU A 238 -5.13 -6.05 -11.18
CA LEU A 238 -5.29 -5.76 -12.59
C LEU A 238 -3.94 -5.43 -13.26
N TRP A 239 -3.13 -4.59 -12.63
CA TRP A 239 -1.79 -4.25 -13.12
C TRP A 239 -0.80 -5.43 -13.05
N MET A 240 -0.90 -6.28 -12.02
CA MET A 240 -0.16 -7.53 -11.94
C MET A 240 -0.52 -8.47 -13.10
N GLY A 241 -1.81 -8.63 -13.41
CA GLY A 241 -2.27 -9.42 -14.56
C GLY A 241 -1.77 -8.87 -15.89
N ALA A 242 -1.77 -7.54 -16.05
CA ALA A 242 -1.23 -6.89 -17.23
C ALA A 242 0.28 -7.17 -17.40
N ALA A 243 1.05 -7.08 -16.31
CA ALA A 243 2.47 -7.38 -16.30
C ALA A 243 2.79 -8.87 -16.54
N ALA A 244 1.91 -9.78 -16.09
CA ALA A 244 2.00 -11.21 -16.38
C ALA A 244 1.68 -11.54 -17.86
N GLY A 245 1.02 -10.61 -18.56
CA GLY A 245 0.67 -10.72 -19.97
C GLY A 245 -0.77 -11.11 -20.25
N ASN A 246 -1.68 -10.99 -19.28
CA ASN A 246 -3.11 -11.17 -19.55
C ASN A 246 -3.63 -9.99 -20.40
N THR A 247 -4.09 -10.29 -21.62
CA THR A 247 -4.48 -9.27 -22.61
C THR A 247 -5.74 -8.51 -22.20
N SER A 248 -6.71 -9.16 -21.54
CA SER A 248 -7.91 -8.50 -21.00
C SER A 248 -7.56 -7.51 -19.89
N CYS A 249 -6.59 -7.84 -19.03
CA CYS A 249 -6.09 -6.94 -18.00
C CYS A 249 -5.38 -5.73 -18.64
N ILE A 250 -4.54 -5.95 -19.66
CA ILE A 250 -3.87 -4.87 -20.42
C ILE A 250 -4.90 -3.91 -21.02
N CYS A 251 -5.94 -4.42 -21.68
CA CYS A 251 -6.99 -3.58 -22.24
C CYS A 251 -7.71 -2.77 -21.15
N ASN A 252 -7.99 -3.37 -19.99
CA ASN A 252 -8.61 -2.67 -18.86
C ASN A 252 -7.70 -1.55 -18.30
N VAL A 253 -6.40 -1.81 -18.11
CA VAL A 253 -5.43 -0.80 -17.64
C VAL A 253 -5.42 0.41 -18.59
N ILE A 254 -5.26 0.16 -19.89
CA ILE A 254 -5.24 1.23 -20.90
C ILE A 254 -6.59 1.96 -20.94
N ARG A 255 -7.71 1.23 -20.88
CA ARG A 255 -9.06 1.82 -20.86
C ARG A 255 -9.22 2.77 -19.66
N ILE A 256 -8.80 2.36 -18.47
CA ILE A 256 -8.89 3.17 -17.25
C ILE A 256 -8.01 4.42 -17.37
N ALA A 257 -6.77 4.28 -17.86
CA ALA A 257 -5.87 5.40 -18.11
C ALA A 257 -6.47 6.42 -19.08
N LEU A 258 -7.02 5.97 -20.22
CA LEU A 258 -7.67 6.84 -21.21
C LEU A 258 -8.93 7.51 -20.65
N ARG A 259 -9.73 6.78 -19.86
CA ARG A 259 -10.94 7.31 -19.23
C ARG A 259 -10.67 8.52 -18.35
N TYR A 260 -9.54 8.56 -17.66
CA TYR A 260 -9.15 9.66 -16.77
C TYR A 260 -8.08 10.58 -17.37
N ALA A 261 -7.78 10.45 -18.67
CA ALA A 261 -6.72 11.19 -19.35
C ALA A 261 -5.36 11.11 -18.62
N ASN A 262 -5.04 9.94 -18.10
CA ASN A 262 -3.89 9.70 -17.25
C ASN A 262 -3.00 8.59 -17.83
N MET A 263 -2.32 8.92 -18.93
CA MET A 263 -1.44 8.00 -19.64
C MET A 263 0.01 8.07 -19.14
N ASN A 264 0.37 9.10 -18.38
CA ASN A 264 1.75 9.35 -17.91
C ASN A 264 2.34 8.14 -17.19
N THR A 265 1.53 7.40 -16.42
CA THR A 265 2.02 6.18 -15.76
C THR A 265 2.40 5.09 -16.77
N ILE A 266 1.65 4.93 -17.86
CA ILE A 266 1.92 3.93 -18.90
C ILE A 266 3.10 4.37 -19.79
N GLU A 267 3.04 5.60 -20.32
CA GLU A 267 4.00 6.09 -21.32
C GLU A 267 5.31 6.55 -20.68
N ASP A 268 5.27 7.56 -19.81
CA ASP A 268 6.48 8.12 -19.17
C ASP A 268 7.01 7.23 -18.05
N GLY A 269 6.08 6.67 -17.26
CA GLY A 269 6.39 5.86 -16.09
C GLY A 269 7.00 4.52 -16.48
N TYR A 270 6.36 3.81 -17.40
CA TYR A 270 6.73 2.43 -17.77
C TYR A 270 7.28 2.27 -19.19
N GLY A 271 7.35 3.34 -19.98
CA GLY A 271 7.93 3.29 -21.33
C GLY A 271 7.06 2.50 -22.33
N ILE A 272 5.77 2.32 -22.06
CA ILE A 272 4.87 1.55 -22.91
C ILE A 272 4.21 2.51 -23.90
N ASN A 273 4.55 2.36 -25.18
CA ASN A 273 4.11 3.26 -26.24
C ASN A 273 2.73 2.87 -26.80
N LEU A 274 1.79 3.81 -26.84
CA LEU A 274 0.42 3.60 -27.32
C LEU A 274 0.19 4.05 -28.79
N ILE A 275 1.24 4.38 -29.54
CA ILE A 275 1.13 4.90 -30.92
C ILE A 275 0.39 3.95 -31.86
N HIS A 276 0.60 2.64 -31.73
CA HIS A 276 -0.10 1.66 -32.55
C HIS A 276 -1.60 1.60 -32.24
N LEU A 277 -1.99 1.81 -30.98
CA LEU A 277 -3.39 1.95 -30.62
C LEU A 277 -3.97 3.25 -31.18
N ALA A 278 -3.21 4.35 -31.11
CA ALA A 278 -3.63 5.63 -31.68
C ALA A 278 -3.87 5.54 -33.19
N THR A 279 -2.93 4.96 -33.95
CA THR A 279 -3.08 4.76 -35.40
C THR A 279 -4.28 3.87 -35.71
N PHE A 280 -4.40 2.72 -35.03
CA PHE A 280 -5.54 1.83 -35.21
C PHE A 280 -6.88 2.52 -34.93
N ALA A 281 -6.93 3.33 -33.86
CA ALA A 281 -8.13 4.05 -33.48
C ALA A 281 -8.51 5.13 -34.50
N MET A 282 -7.54 5.86 -35.06
CA MET A 282 -7.78 6.84 -36.13
C MET A 282 -8.29 6.17 -37.40
N ASP A 283 -7.68 5.05 -37.81
CA ASP A 283 -8.06 4.35 -39.04
C ASP A 283 -9.45 3.70 -38.91
N THR A 284 -9.76 3.17 -37.73
CA THR A 284 -10.98 2.37 -37.49
C THR A 284 -12.16 3.23 -37.04
N TYR A 285 -11.93 4.21 -36.15
CA TYR A 285 -12.96 5.02 -35.51
C TYR A 285 -12.83 6.52 -35.86
N GLY A 286 -11.99 6.89 -36.84
CA GLY A 286 -11.74 8.29 -37.21
C GLY A 286 -12.98 9.10 -37.60
N ASN A 287 -14.00 8.41 -38.13
CA ASN A 287 -15.29 9.01 -38.54
C ASN A 287 -16.38 8.91 -37.46
N ASP A 288 -16.05 8.37 -36.27
CA ASP A 288 -16.98 8.19 -35.16
C ASP A 288 -16.79 9.32 -34.13
N PRO A 289 -17.87 10.04 -33.74
CA PRO A 289 -17.80 11.06 -32.70
C PRO A 289 -17.30 10.56 -31.33
N CYS A 290 -17.49 9.26 -31.02
CA CYS A 290 -17.07 8.62 -29.77
C CYS A 290 -17.49 9.38 -28.49
N ALA A 291 -18.64 10.06 -28.51
CA ALA A 291 -19.06 11.00 -27.47
C ALA A 291 -19.11 10.37 -26.06
N GLU A 292 -19.51 9.11 -25.98
CA GLU A 292 -19.61 8.32 -24.76
C GLU A 292 -18.24 7.93 -24.14
N PHE A 293 -17.15 8.12 -24.88
CA PHE A 293 -15.79 7.77 -24.49
C PHE A 293 -14.89 8.97 -24.18
N TYR A 294 -15.43 10.20 -24.20
CA TYR A 294 -14.66 11.39 -23.81
C TYR A 294 -14.08 11.23 -22.39
N PRO A 295 -12.82 11.65 -22.17
CA PRO A 295 -12.17 11.51 -20.89
C PRO A 295 -12.87 12.34 -19.81
N LYS A 296 -12.95 11.78 -18.61
CA LYS A 296 -13.45 12.48 -17.40
C LYS A 296 -12.34 13.34 -16.82
N ILE A 297 -12.12 14.52 -17.39
CA ILE A 297 -11.12 15.48 -16.93
C ILE A 297 -11.74 16.35 -15.83
N LEU A 298 -11.07 16.50 -14.68
CA LEU A 298 -11.55 17.32 -13.56
C LEU A 298 -11.28 18.83 -13.76
N VAL A 299 -10.28 19.18 -14.59
CA VAL A 299 -9.88 20.56 -14.91
C VAL A 299 -9.97 20.78 -16.43
N GLU A 300 -10.90 21.63 -16.87
CA GLU A 300 -11.28 21.81 -18.28
C GLU A 300 -10.11 22.29 -19.19
N ASP A 301 -9.08 22.92 -18.61
CA ASP A 301 -7.98 23.57 -19.35
C ASP A 301 -6.80 22.66 -19.75
N LYS A 302 -6.84 21.36 -19.45
CA LYS A 302 -5.65 20.49 -19.68
C LYS A 302 -5.49 19.94 -21.10
N LEU A 303 -6.55 19.89 -21.92
CA LEU A 303 -6.52 19.21 -23.22
C LEU A 303 -7.30 19.99 -24.28
N ASP A 304 -6.71 20.17 -25.46
CA ASP A 304 -7.42 20.67 -26.64
C ASP A 304 -8.42 19.64 -27.21
N GLU A 305 -9.37 20.10 -28.03
CA GLU A 305 -10.43 19.26 -28.60
C GLU A 305 -9.90 18.14 -29.50
N ARG A 306 -8.77 18.35 -30.18
CA ARG A 306 -8.17 17.34 -31.05
C ARG A 306 -7.66 16.16 -30.21
N ASN A 307 -6.98 16.46 -29.11
CA ASN A 307 -6.48 15.46 -28.18
C ASN A 307 -7.63 14.74 -27.47
N LYS A 308 -8.68 15.45 -27.05
CA LYS A 308 -9.89 14.81 -26.48
C LYS A 308 -10.53 13.81 -27.45
N THR A 309 -10.64 14.18 -28.72
CA THR A 309 -11.21 13.31 -29.76
C THR A 309 -10.36 12.05 -29.96
N LEU A 310 -9.04 12.19 -30.05
CA LEU A 310 -8.14 11.05 -30.18
C LEU A 310 -8.23 10.10 -28.97
N LEU A 311 -8.25 10.65 -27.76
CA LEU A 311 -8.41 9.86 -26.54
C LEU A 311 -9.75 9.10 -26.54
N ALA A 312 -10.83 9.72 -26.97
CA ALA A 312 -12.14 9.08 -27.08
C ALA A 312 -12.13 7.92 -28.10
N GLN A 313 -11.48 8.11 -29.26
CA GLN A 313 -11.32 7.06 -30.28
C GLN A 313 -10.49 5.88 -29.76
N MET A 314 -9.34 6.16 -29.13
CA MET A 314 -8.50 5.12 -28.50
C MET A 314 -9.27 4.39 -27.40
N HIS A 315 -10.03 5.12 -26.60
CA HIS A 315 -10.81 4.58 -25.49
C HIS A 315 -11.94 3.67 -26.00
N LYS A 316 -12.62 4.04 -27.08
CA LYS A 316 -13.60 3.18 -27.74
C LYS A 316 -12.95 1.92 -28.30
N ALA A 317 -11.86 2.07 -29.06
CA ALA A 317 -11.13 0.97 -29.67
C ALA A 317 -10.68 -0.07 -28.63
N ILE A 318 -10.02 0.38 -27.55
CA ILE A 318 -9.55 -0.53 -26.50
C ILE A 318 -10.70 -1.15 -25.70
N SER A 319 -11.84 -0.46 -25.56
CA SER A 319 -13.03 -1.00 -24.89
C SER A 319 -13.67 -2.13 -25.70
N VAL A 320 -13.76 -2.00 -27.02
CA VAL A 320 -14.26 -3.09 -27.88
C VAL A 320 -13.34 -4.31 -27.79
N LEU A 321 -12.03 -4.10 -27.87
CA LEU A 321 -11.03 -5.17 -27.68
C LEU A 321 -11.16 -5.85 -26.31
N GLN A 322 -11.32 -5.06 -25.25
CA GLN A 322 -11.57 -5.57 -23.90
C GLN A 322 -12.78 -6.52 -23.89
N PHE A 323 -13.94 -6.10 -24.39
CA PHE A 323 -15.15 -6.92 -24.32
C PHE A 323 -15.01 -8.23 -25.11
N LYS A 324 -14.31 -8.21 -26.25
CA LYS A 324 -13.99 -9.42 -27.02
C LYS A 324 -13.12 -10.38 -26.21
N LEU A 325 -12.01 -9.89 -25.66
CA LEU A 325 -11.03 -10.69 -24.91
C LEU A 325 -11.59 -11.21 -23.58
N GLU A 326 -12.36 -10.41 -22.85
CA GLU A 326 -13.06 -10.86 -21.64
C GLU A 326 -14.02 -12.02 -21.96
N SER A 327 -14.82 -11.89 -23.02
CA SER A 327 -15.76 -12.94 -23.43
C SER A 327 -15.05 -14.23 -23.82
N GLN A 328 -13.92 -14.16 -24.52
CA GLN A 328 -13.10 -15.35 -24.83
C GLN A 328 -12.61 -16.08 -23.57
N LEU A 329 -12.31 -15.35 -22.49
CA LEU A 329 -11.94 -15.96 -21.21
C LEU A 329 -13.15 -16.58 -20.49
N PHE A 330 -14.33 -15.95 -20.56
CA PHE A 330 -15.56 -16.51 -19.98
C PHE A 330 -16.00 -17.79 -20.69
N GLU A 331 -15.77 -17.90 -22.00
CA GLU A 331 -15.97 -19.12 -22.79
C GLU A 331 -14.94 -20.20 -22.41
N ARG A 332 -13.67 -19.81 -22.20
CA ARG A 332 -12.58 -20.72 -21.81
C ARG A 332 -12.78 -21.30 -20.41
N TYR A 333 -13.35 -20.53 -19.49
CA TYR A 333 -13.56 -20.92 -18.09
C TYR A 333 -15.04 -20.88 -17.69
N PRO A 334 -15.86 -21.86 -18.14
CA PRO A 334 -17.29 -21.89 -17.85
C PRO A 334 -17.64 -21.81 -16.35
N PHE A 335 -16.82 -22.43 -15.50
CA PHE A 335 -17.05 -22.50 -14.05
C PHE A 335 -16.97 -21.14 -13.34
N TRP A 336 -16.42 -20.10 -13.98
CA TRP A 336 -16.49 -18.73 -13.46
C TRP A 336 -17.92 -18.17 -13.44
N LYS A 337 -18.85 -18.78 -14.20
CA LYS A 337 -20.27 -18.38 -14.29
C LYS A 337 -20.45 -16.92 -14.73
N MET A 338 -19.70 -16.50 -15.75
CA MET A 338 -19.70 -15.12 -16.27
C MET A 338 -20.23 -15.02 -17.72
N GLN A 339 -20.87 -16.06 -18.24
CA GLN A 339 -21.35 -16.10 -19.64
C GLN A 339 -22.47 -15.07 -19.91
N ASP A 340 -23.18 -14.64 -18.86
CA ASP A 340 -24.14 -13.52 -18.94
C ASP A 340 -23.47 -12.17 -19.24
N ARG A 341 -22.14 -12.10 -19.09
CA ARG A 341 -21.31 -10.92 -19.36
C ARG A 341 -20.69 -10.92 -20.76
N GLU A 342 -20.99 -11.91 -21.59
CA GLU A 342 -20.65 -11.92 -23.02
C GLU A 342 -21.58 -10.98 -23.82
N LEU A 343 -21.57 -9.70 -23.46
CA LEU A 343 -22.59 -8.74 -23.83
C LEU A 343 -22.64 -8.43 -25.33
N LEU A 344 -21.53 -8.60 -26.06
CA LEU A 344 -21.50 -8.41 -27.51
C LEU A 344 -22.44 -9.42 -28.22
N LYS A 345 -22.59 -10.64 -27.70
CA LYS A 345 -23.53 -11.63 -28.25
C LYS A 345 -25.01 -11.24 -28.06
N GLN A 346 -25.29 -10.33 -27.14
CA GLN A 346 -26.66 -9.90 -26.80
C GLN A 346 -27.13 -8.68 -27.61
N VAL A 347 -26.25 -8.12 -28.45
CA VAL A 347 -26.53 -6.93 -29.27
C VAL A 347 -27.21 -7.34 -30.58
N ASP A 348 -28.37 -6.73 -30.86
CA ASP A 348 -28.95 -6.68 -32.20
C ASP A 348 -28.34 -5.49 -32.96
N TYR A 349 -27.26 -5.77 -33.70
CA TYR A 349 -26.50 -4.77 -34.45
C TYR A 349 -27.32 -4.09 -35.56
N LYS A 350 -28.41 -4.71 -36.04
CA LYS A 350 -29.27 -4.13 -37.07
C LYS A 350 -30.25 -3.12 -36.48
N LYS A 351 -30.82 -3.43 -35.30
CA LYS A 351 -31.78 -2.56 -34.62
C LYS A 351 -31.10 -1.53 -33.71
N GLY A 352 -29.84 -1.75 -33.37
CA GLY A 352 -29.12 -0.91 -32.41
C GLY A 352 -29.63 -1.06 -30.97
N THR A 353 -29.99 -2.29 -30.60
CA THR A 353 -30.57 -2.61 -29.29
C THR A 353 -29.81 -3.76 -28.63
N ILE A 354 -29.87 -3.87 -27.31
CA ILE A 354 -29.31 -4.99 -26.55
C ILE A 354 -30.38 -5.60 -25.66
N THR A 355 -30.37 -6.93 -25.51
CA THR A 355 -31.28 -7.63 -24.59
C THR A 355 -30.54 -8.00 -23.31
N LEU A 356 -30.97 -7.46 -22.17
CA LEU A 356 -30.41 -7.78 -20.85
C LEU A 356 -31.53 -8.33 -19.96
N ASN A 357 -31.36 -9.53 -19.40
CA ASN A 357 -32.34 -10.18 -18.52
C ASN A 357 -33.77 -10.21 -19.11
N GLY A 358 -33.88 -10.41 -20.43
CA GLY A 358 -35.15 -10.43 -21.16
C GLY A 358 -35.76 -9.06 -21.47
N VAL A 359 -35.11 -7.96 -21.08
CA VAL A 359 -35.55 -6.58 -21.39
C VAL A 359 -34.69 -6.01 -22.52
N VAL A 360 -35.34 -5.38 -23.50
CA VAL A 360 -34.67 -4.77 -24.66
C VAL A 360 -34.39 -3.29 -24.37
N TYR A 361 -33.14 -2.87 -24.56
CA TYR A 361 -32.69 -1.50 -24.37
C TYR A 361 -32.13 -0.92 -25.68
N ASN A 362 -32.42 0.36 -25.94
CA ASN A 362 -31.77 1.10 -27.01
C ASN A 362 -30.33 1.43 -26.62
N MET A 363 -29.41 1.29 -27.56
CA MET A 363 -28.01 1.67 -27.36
C MET A 363 -27.76 3.10 -27.83
N ARG A 364 -26.92 3.83 -27.10
CA ARG A 364 -26.48 5.20 -27.43
C ARG A 364 -25.65 5.27 -28.71
N SER A 365 -24.94 4.19 -29.01
CA SER A 365 -23.94 4.10 -30.06
C SER A 365 -23.81 2.64 -30.46
N CYS A 366 -23.94 2.37 -31.77
CA CYS A 366 -23.85 1.02 -32.35
C CYS A 366 -22.84 0.94 -33.49
N HIS A 367 -21.91 1.90 -33.56
CA HIS A 367 -20.84 1.86 -34.55
C HIS A 367 -19.71 0.95 -34.06
N PHE A 368 -19.70 -0.29 -34.57
CA PHE A 368 -18.73 -1.34 -34.26
C PHE A 368 -18.08 -1.86 -35.55
N PRO A 369 -17.16 -1.11 -36.16
CA PRO A 369 -16.61 -1.42 -37.49
C PRO A 369 -15.81 -2.74 -37.54
N THR A 370 -15.35 -3.25 -36.39
CA THR A 370 -14.55 -4.49 -36.31
C THR A 370 -15.32 -5.69 -35.77
N ILE A 371 -16.64 -5.58 -35.56
CA ILE A 371 -17.45 -6.69 -35.05
C ILE A 371 -18.16 -7.39 -36.20
N ASP A 372 -17.93 -8.71 -36.32
CA ASP A 372 -18.78 -9.60 -37.11
C ASP A 372 -19.96 -10.09 -36.24
N PRO A 373 -21.23 -9.76 -36.58
CA PRO A 373 -22.39 -10.21 -35.81
C PRO A 373 -22.51 -11.73 -35.64
N ASN A 374 -21.91 -12.52 -36.53
CA ASN A 374 -21.93 -13.99 -36.41
C ASN A 374 -20.89 -14.52 -35.43
N ASN A 375 -19.82 -13.75 -35.18
CA ASN A 375 -18.77 -14.11 -34.24
C ASN A 375 -18.25 -12.87 -33.50
N PRO A 376 -19.07 -12.27 -32.63
CA PRO A 376 -18.82 -10.92 -32.14
C PRO A 376 -17.60 -10.81 -31.20
N ASN A 377 -17.17 -11.93 -30.62
CA ASN A 377 -16.03 -12.01 -29.71
C ASN A 377 -14.68 -12.22 -30.43
N ALA A 378 -14.68 -12.46 -31.74
CA ALA A 378 -13.45 -12.71 -32.50
C ALA A 378 -12.66 -11.41 -32.74
N LEU A 379 -11.34 -11.50 -32.59
CA LEU A 379 -10.43 -10.43 -32.99
C LEU A 379 -10.20 -10.50 -34.51
N THR A 380 -10.15 -9.34 -35.17
CA THR A 380 -9.63 -9.26 -36.55
C THR A 380 -8.11 -9.47 -36.56
N PRO A 381 -7.49 -9.78 -37.72
CA PRO A 381 -6.03 -9.89 -37.82
C PRO A 381 -5.28 -8.64 -37.34
N GLU A 382 -5.81 -7.46 -37.62
CA GLU A 382 -5.25 -6.18 -37.19
C GLU A 382 -5.36 -5.99 -35.68
N GLU A 383 -6.54 -6.32 -35.10
CA GLU A 383 -6.75 -6.32 -33.65
C GLU A 383 -5.81 -7.29 -32.94
N GLN A 384 -5.63 -8.51 -33.47
CA GLN A 384 -4.68 -9.49 -32.92
C GLN A 384 -3.25 -8.95 -32.92
N THR A 385 -2.82 -8.37 -34.04
CA THR A 385 -1.48 -7.78 -34.17
C THR A 385 -1.25 -6.65 -33.16
N LEU A 386 -2.27 -5.81 -32.93
CA LEU A 386 -2.20 -4.74 -31.93
C LEU A 386 -2.08 -5.31 -30.51
N ILE A 387 -2.91 -6.30 -30.17
CA ILE A 387 -2.90 -6.95 -28.85
C ILE A 387 -1.57 -7.64 -28.57
N ASP A 388 -1.01 -8.36 -29.54
CA ASP A 388 0.28 -9.04 -29.39
C ASP A 388 1.41 -8.04 -29.11
N ARG A 389 1.40 -6.88 -29.77
CA ARG A 389 2.37 -5.81 -29.51
C ARG A 389 2.21 -5.22 -28.12
N LEU A 390 0.98 -4.89 -27.72
CA LEU A 390 0.70 -4.37 -26.38
C LEU A 390 1.12 -5.39 -25.30
N GLN A 391 0.77 -6.66 -25.48
CA GLN A 391 1.18 -7.75 -24.59
C GLN A 391 2.70 -7.81 -24.44
N GLN A 392 3.43 -7.75 -25.56
CA GLN A 392 4.88 -7.75 -25.53
C GLN A 392 5.42 -6.53 -24.77
N SER A 393 4.91 -5.32 -25.03
CA SER A 393 5.36 -4.10 -24.37
C SER A 393 5.20 -4.15 -22.84
N PHE A 394 4.07 -4.64 -22.33
CA PHE A 394 3.85 -4.79 -20.88
C PHE A 394 4.78 -5.84 -20.26
N LYS A 395 4.97 -7.00 -20.93
CA LYS A 395 5.84 -8.07 -20.44
C LYS A 395 7.32 -7.68 -20.42
N THR A 396 7.76 -6.79 -21.33
CA THR A 396 9.16 -6.36 -21.43
C THR A 396 9.48 -5.07 -20.70
N SER A 397 8.48 -4.36 -20.15
CA SER A 397 8.74 -3.14 -19.38
C SER A 397 9.48 -3.45 -18.08
N GLU A 398 10.80 -3.25 -18.06
CA GLU A 398 11.67 -3.57 -16.92
C GLU A 398 11.18 -2.90 -15.63
N ARG A 399 10.83 -1.61 -15.70
CA ARG A 399 10.36 -0.85 -14.54
C ARG A 399 9.01 -1.34 -14.02
N LEU A 400 8.08 -1.71 -14.90
CA LEU A 400 6.82 -2.33 -14.48
C LEU A 400 7.10 -3.66 -13.79
N GLN A 401 7.92 -4.53 -14.41
CA GLN A 401 8.26 -5.83 -13.83
C GLN A 401 8.96 -5.70 -12.47
N GLU A 402 9.81 -4.68 -12.28
CA GLU A 402 10.43 -4.38 -11.00
C GLU A 402 9.39 -3.96 -9.95
N HIS A 403 8.48 -3.04 -10.29
CA HIS A 403 7.43 -2.58 -9.36
C HIS A 403 6.48 -3.72 -8.98
N ILE A 404 6.06 -4.55 -9.93
CA ILE A 404 5.23 -5.73 -9.65
C ILE A 404 5.96 -6.75 -8.77
N ARG A 405 7.28 -6.90 -8.93
CA ARG A 405 8.08 -7.72 -8.02
C ARG A 405 8.03 -7.18 -6.59
N GLN A 406 8.06 -5.86 -6.38
CA GLN A 406 7.90 -5.27 -5.05
C GLN A 406 6.52 -5.60 -4.45
N LEU A 407 5.44 -5.49 -5.23
CA LEU A 407 4.10 -5.90 -4.79
C LEU A 407 4.05 -7.39 -4.42
N LEU A 408 4.73 -8.26 -5.16
CA LEU A 408 4.78 -9.69 -4.83
C LEU A 408 5.59 -9.95 -3.54
N LEU A 409 6.69 -9.25 -3.34
CA LEU A 409 7.56 -9.42 -2.17
C LEU A 409 6.86 -8.95 -0.88
N HIS A 410 6.34 -7.73 -0.91
CA HIS A 410 5.74 -7.05 0.26
C HIS A 410 4.26 -7.32 0.42
N GLY A 411 3.60 -7.82 -0.63
CA GLY A 411 2.15 -7.94 -0.66
C GLY A 411 1.59 -9.33 -0.38
N ARG A 412 0.35 -9.34 0.10
CA ARG A 412 -0.46 -10.52 0.44
C ARG A 412 -1.93 -10.24 0.15
N MET A 413 -2.78 -11.27 0.11
CA MET A 413 -4.24 -11.06 0.06
C MET A 413 -4.81 -10.54 1.39
N TYR A 414 -4.18 -10.92 2.51
CA TYR A 414 -4.47 -10.40 3.84
C TYR A 414 -3.21 -10.42 4.71
N ARG A 415 -3.25 -9.69 5.82
CA ARG A 415 -2.18 -9.70 6.83
C ARG A 415 -2.81 -9.69 8.22
N ILE A 416 -2.20 -10.42 9.14
CA ILE A 416 -2.49 -10.27 10.57
C ILE A 416 -1.25 -9.64 11.20
N ILE A 417 -1.45 -8.50 11.87
CA ILE A 417 -0.38 -7.83 12.59
C ILE A 417 -0.90 -7.10 13.84
N ASN A 418 -0.29 -7.38 14.99
CA ASN A 418 -0.58 -6.74 16.27
C ASN A 418 -2.07 -6.74 16.62
N HIS A 419 -2.71 -7.91 16.47
CA HIS A 419 -4.15 -8.15 16.63
C HIS A 419 -5.07 -7.46 15.60
N ASN A 420 -4.51 -6.91 14.52
CA ASN A 420 -5.30 -6.35 13.43
C ASN A 420 -5.29 -7.31 12.24
N LEU A 421 -6.47 -7.58 11.67
CA LEU A 421 -6.64 -8.23 10.38
C LEU A 421 -6.79 -7.17 9.29
N LEU A 422 -5.93 -7.23 8.28
CA LEU A 422 -5.89 -6.30 7.16
C LEU A 422 -6.34 -7.04 5.90
N TYR A 423 -7.27 -6.46 5.16
CA TYR A 423 -7.59 -6.86 3.79
C TYR A 423 -8.27 -5.71 3.03
N HIS A 424 -8.11 -5.67 1.71
CA HIS A 424 -8.56 -4.51 0.92
C HIS A 424 -10.08 -4.41 0.77
N ALA A 425 -10.73 -5.41 0.18
CA ALA A 425 -12.14 -5.29 -0.23
C ALA A 425 -13.10 -6.09 0.65
N SER A 426 -13.14 -7.42 0.50
CA SER A 426 -14.17 -8.24 1.15
C SER A 426 -13.69 -9.63 1.55
N ILE A 427 -14.46 -10.28 2.42
CA ILE A 427 -14.42 -11.72 2.67
C ILE A 427 -15.76 -12.28 2.18
N PRO A 428 -15.80 -13.15 1.15
CA PRO A 428 -17.07 -13.63 0.58
C PRO A 428 -17.98 -14.30 1.62
N LEU A 429 -19.24 -13.83 1.70
CA LEU A 429 -20.26 -14.34 2.60
C LEU A 429 -21.52 -14.82 1.84
N THR A 430 -22.28 -15.70 2.47
CA THR A 430 -23.65 -16.04 2.04
C THR A 430 -24.65 -14.99 2.54
N GLU A 431 -25.88 -15.01 2.03
CA GLU A 431 -26.95 -14.11 2.48
C GLU A 431 -27.38 -14.35 3.94
N GLU A 432 -27.02 -15.49 4.52
CA GLU A 432 -27.21 -15.80 5.94
C GLU A 432 -26.03 -15.35 6.82
N GLY A 433 -24.99 -14.74 6.24
CA GLY A 433 -23.82 -14.24 6.97
C GLY A 433 -22.79 -15.32 7.32
N LYS A 434 -22.80 -16.46 6.63
CA LYS A 434 -21.77 -17.51 6.77
C LYS A 434 -20.66 -17.31 5.75
N LEU A 435 -19.48 -17.85 6.01
CA LEU A 435 -18.39 -17.88 5.02
C LEU A 435 -18.87 -18.62 3.77
N LYS A 436 -18.66 -18.00 2.61
CA LYS A 436 -19.05 -18.57 1.33
C LYS A 436 -17.91 -19.39 0.76
N GLU A 437 -18.24 -20.61 0.35
CA GLU A 437 -17.34 -21.45 -0.43
C GLU A 437 -17.27 -20.96 -1.88
N VAL A 438 -16.06 -20.67 -2.36
CA VAL A 438 -15.80 -20.16 -3.71
C VAL A 438 -14.91 -21.14 -4.46
N GLU A 439 -15.28 -21.45 -5.69
CA GLU A 439 -14.50 -22.31 -6.59
C GLU A 439 -13.48 -21.47 -7.37
N ILE A 440 -12.20 -21.61 -7.02
CA ILE A 440 -11.09 -20.78 -7.55
C ILE A 440 -10.23 -21.48 -8.58
N TYR A 441 -10.35 -22.80 -8.69
CA TYR A 441 -9.78 -23.66 -9.72
C TYR A 441 -10.69 -24.90 -9.82
N PRO A 442 -10.77 -25.62 -10.95
CA PRO A 442 -11.64 -26.79 -11.06
C PRO A 442 -11.43 -27.75 -9.88
N GLU A 443 -12.53 -28.07 -9.18
CA GLU A 443 -12.56 -28.92 -7.98
C GLU A 443 -11.83 -28.37 -6.73
N LEU A 444 -11.23 -27.17 -6.81
CA LEU A 444 -10.63 -26.47 -5.68
C LEU A 444 -11.59 -25.39 -5.18
N LYS A 445 -12.22 -25.71 -4.05
CA LYS A 445 -13.13 -24.82 -3.34
C LYS A 445 -12.54 -24.45 -1.98
N ALA A 446 -12.71 -23.20 -1.58
CA ALA A 446 -12.24 -22.73 -0.30
C ALA A 446 -13.12 -21.57 0.20
N CYS A 447 -13.05 -21.29 1.50
CA CYS A 447 -13.70 -20.14 2.12
C CYS A 447 -12.75 -19.48 3.12
N GLY A 448 -13.12 -18.29 3.62
CA GLY A 448 -12.39 -17.64 4.72
C GLY A 448 -10.89 -17.49 4.47
N ARG A 449 -10.09 -17.89 5.46
CA ARG A 449 -8.63 -17.74 5.41
C ARG A 449 -7.99 -18.60 4.31
N GLU A 450 -8.50 -19.81 4.14
CA GLU A 450 -8.00 -20.76 3.14
C GLU A 450 -8.18 -20.23 1.71
N LEU A 451 -9.33 -19.59 1.44
CA LEU A 451 -9.61 -18.97 0.14
C LEU A 451 -8.54 -17.94 -0.24
N LEU A 452 -8.27 -16.99 0.67
CA LEU A 452 -7.32 -15.93 0.39
C LEU A 452 -5.88 -16.47 0.26
N HIS A 453 -5.53 -17.51 1.02
CA HIS A 453 -4.24 -18.19 0.87
C HIS A 453 -4.09 -18.86 -0.50
N ASN A 454 -5.11 -19.61 -0.94
CA ASN A 454 -5.06 -20.31 -2.21
C ASN A 454 -5.05 -19.33 -3.40
N ILE A 455 -5.78 -18.21 -3.31
CA ILE A 455 -5.69 -17.12 -4.29
C ILE A 455 -4.26 -16.57 -4.38
N GLU A 456 -3.60 -16.34 -3.24
CA GLU A 456 -2.22 -15.86 -3.23
C GLU A 456 -1.26 -16.85 -3.92
N VAL A 457 -1.44 -18.15 -3.71
CA VAL A 457 -0.67 -19.20 -4.39
C VAL A 457 -0.85 -19.12 -5.91
N ILE A 458 -2.10 -18.97 -6.39
CA ILE A 458 -2.41 -18.82 -7.83
C ILE A 458 -1.78 -17.53 -8.38
N VAL A 459 -1.92 -16.40 -7.69
CA VAL A 459 -1.33 -15.11 -8.11
C VAL A 459 0.18 -15.22 -8.26
N ARG A 460 0.87 -15.86 -7.31
CA ARG A 460 2.33 -16.07 -7.37
C ARG A 460 2.73 -17.04 -8.47
N ARG A 461 1.90 -18.06 -8.75
CA ARG A 461 2.12 -19.06 -9.82
C ARG A 461 2.31 -18.40 -11.18
N ALA A 462 1.58 -17.33 -11.47
CA ALA A 462 1.68 -16.60 -12.74
C ALA A 462 3.07 -16.00 -13.03
N PHE A 463 3.92 -15.83 -12.00
CA PHE A 463 5.26 -15.24 -12.12
C PHE A 463 6.40 -16.25 -11.92
N GLN A 464 6.11 -17.52 -11.68
CA GLN A 464 7.11 -18.57 -11.48
C GLN A 464 7.39 -19.30 -12.81
N LYS A 465 8.57 -19.05 -13.40
CA LYS A 465 9.01 -19.73 -14.63
C LYS A 465 9.67 -21.08 -14.31
N GLY A 466 9.41 -22.10 -15.13
CA GLY A 466 10.21 -23.33 -15.18
C GLY A 466 9.90 -24.41 -14.13
N THR A 467 8.87 -24.21 -13.30
CA THR A 467 8.34 -25.28 -12.43
C THR A 467 7.35 -26.12 -13.23
N GLU A 468 7.86 -27.11 -13.96
CA GLU A 468 7.04 -28.23 -14.41
C GLU A 468 6.37 -28.87 -13.16
N SER A 469 5.07 -29.14 -13.26
CA SER A 469 4.28 -30.07 -12.42
C SER A 469 4.13 -29.94 -10.88
N ASP A 470 4.85 -29.08 -10.16
CA ASP A 470 4.85 -29.22 -8.68
C ASP A 470 3.63 -28.64 -7.92
N GLY A 471 2.71 -27.94 -8.59
CA GLY A 471 1.60 -27.22 -7.93
C GLY A 471 0.17 -27.47 -8.43
N GLY A 472 -0.02 -28.38 -9.39
CA GLY A 472 -1.34 -28.76 -9.93
C GLY A 472 -2.11 -27.70 -10.75
N ILE A 473 -1.76 -26.41 -10.63
CA ILE A 473 -2.41 -25.30 -11.33
C ILE A 473 -1.68 -24.95 -12.62
N ASP A 474 -2.42 -24.93 -13.74
CA ASP A 474 -1.95 -24.48 -15.05
C ASP A 474 -1.41 -23.02 -14.98
N PRO A 475 -0.15 -22.77 -15.38
CA PRO A 475 0.39 -21.41 -15.45
C PRO A 475 -0.45 -20.44 -16.28
N GLN A 476 -1.07 -20.91 -17.38
CA GLN A 476 -1.91 -20.02 -18.20
C GLN A 476 -3.20 -19.64 -17.47
N TYR A 477 -3.84 -20.59 -16.77
CA TYR A 477 -4.94 -20.28 -15.87
C TYR A 477 -4.57 -19.24 -14.82
N ALA A 478 -3.40 -19.36 -14.18
CA ALA A 478 -2.96 -18.41 -13.17
C ALA A 478 -2.83 -16.98 -13.72
N ILE A 479 -2.40 -16.82 -14.97
CA ILE A 479 -2.36 -15.53 -15.67
C ILE A 479 -3.78 -15.03 -15.96
N ASP A 480 -4.69 -15.91 -16.40
CA ASP A 480 -6.05 -15.51 -16.75
C ASP A 480 -6.91 -15.20 -15.53
N PHE A 481 -6.62 -15.82 -14.39
CA PHE A 481 -7.34 -15.63 -13.13
C PHE A 481 -7.27 -14.21 -12.57
N PHE A 482 -6.27 -13.40 -12.96
CA PHE A 482 -6.24 -11.97 -12.60
C PHE A 482 -7.48 -11.21 -13.09
N LEU A 483 -8.03 -11.56 -14.26
CA LEU A 483 -9.27 -10.95 -14.73
C LEU A 483 -10.44 -11.32 -13.83
N TYR A 484 -10.55 -12.60 -13.43
CA TYR A 484 -11.59 -13.03 -12.49
C TYR A 484 -11.48 -12.31 -11.15
N LEU A 485 -10.27 -12.12 -10.63
CA LEU A 485 -10.07 -11.35 -9.40
C LEU A 485 -10.51 -9.89 -9.55
N TRP A 486 -10.36 -9.30 -10.74
CA TRP A 486 -10.78 -7.93 -11.03
C TRP A 486 -12.31 -7.74 -11.11
N CYS A 487 -13.04 -8.66 -11.75
CA CYS A 487 -14.47 -8.45 -12.07
C CYS A 487 -15.40 -9.63 -11.80
N GLY A 488 -14.88 -10.75 -11.30
CA GLY A 488 -15.65 -11.94 -10.96
C GLY A 488 -16.54 -11.71 -9.73
N PRO A 489 -17.81 -12.15 -9.77
CA PRO A 489 -18.79 -11.77 -8.76
C PRO A 489 -18.50 -12.30 -7.35
N GLU A 490 -17.75 -13.40 -7.24
CA GLU A 490 -17.35 -14.01 -5.97
C GLU A 490 -15.87 -13.72 -5.62
N SER A 491 -15.21 -12.85 -6.39
CA SER A 491 -13.85 -12.41 -6.08
C SER A 491 -13.84 -11.61 -4.77
N PRO A 492 -12.97 -11.96 -3.80
CA PRO A 492 -12.76 -11.16 -2.59
C PRO A 492 -12.34 -9.70 -2.86
N LEU A 493 -11.81 -9.40 -4.05
CA LEU A 493 -11.38 -8.06 -4.46
C LEU A 493 -12.47 -7.25 -5.18
N PHE A 494 -13.62 -7.85 -5.47
CA PHE A 494 -14.72 -7.19 -6.17
C PHE A 494 -16.04 -7.29 -5.41
N ASP A 495 -16.50 -8.52 -5.11
CA ASP A 495 -17.73 -8.86 -4.38
C ASP A 495 -18.96 -8.00 -4.75
N LYS A 496 -19.25 -7.98 -6.06
CA LYS A 496 -20.46 -7.36 -6.63
C LYS A 496 -21.02 -8.27 -7.71
N ALA A 497 -22.33 -8.20 -7.93
CA ALA A 497 -23.01 -9.07 -8.88
C ALA A 497 -22.48 -8.98 -10.32
N LYS A 498 -22.01 -7.80 -10.75
CA LYS A 498 -21.45 -7.57 -12.08
C LYS A 498 -20.62 -6.29 -12.13
N MET A 499 -19.72 -6.20 -13.10
CA MET A 499 -19.09 -4.94 -13.50
C MET A 499 -19.87 -4.32 -14.67
N ALA A 500 -20.51 -3.17 -14.44
CA ALA A 500 -21.45 -2.57 -15.40
C ALA A 500 -20.79 -1.62 -16.41
N THR A 501 -19.54 -1.92 -16.82
CA THR A 501 -18.73 -1.05 -17.68
C THR A 501 -19.36 -0.84 -19.04
N PHE A 502 -19.80 -1.93 -19.70
CA PHE A 502 -20.46 -1.87 -21.01
C PHE A 502 -21.75 -1.05 -20.94
N GLU A 503 -22.60 -1.33 -19.94
CA GLU A 503 -23.88 -0.66 -19.78
C GLU A 503 -23.70 0.85 -19.58
N ARG A 504 -22.69 1.27 -18.82
CA ARG A 504 -22.39 2.71 -18.60
C ARG A 504 -21.99 3.46 -19.87
N TYR A 505 -21.34 2.79 -20.82
CA TYR A 505 -20.96 3.41 -22.09
C TYR A 505 -22.14 3.42 -23.07
N PHE A 506 -22.81 2.28 -23.24
CA PHE A 506 -23.72 2.08 -24.36
C PHE A 506 -25.20 2.22 -24.01
N ILE A 507 -25.61 2.20 -22.75
CA ILE A 507 -27.02 2.19 -22.35
C ILE A 507 -27.33 3.42 -21.51
N GLU A 508 -28.40 4.14 -21.85
CA GLU A 508 -28.78 5.35 -21.13
C GLU A 508 -29.45 5.07 -19.79
N ASP A 509 -30.24 4.00 -19.72
CA ASP A 509 -30.97 3.61 -18.52
C ASP A 509 -30.02 3.26 -17.36
N LYS A 510 -30.01 4.12 -16.34
CA LYS A 510 -29.16 4.00 -15.15
C LYS A 510 -29.49 2.80 -14.28
N GLU A 511 -30.67 2.20 -14.40
CA GLU A 511 -30.99 0.95 -13.69
C GLU A 511 -30.04 -0.17 -14.12
N THR A 512 -29.63 -0.18 -15.40
CA THR A 512 -28.68 -1.17 -15.93
C THR A 512 -27.26 -0.98 -15.37
N HIS A 513 -26.93 0.20 -14.83
CA HIS A 513 -25.61 0.55 -14.31
C HIS A 513 -25.40 0.13 -12.85
N LYS A 514 -26.46 -0.36 -12.18
CA LYS A 514 -26.40 -0.79 -10.78
C LYS A 514 -25.55 -2.05 -10.65
N GLU A 515 -24.58 -1.97 -9.74
CA GLU A 515 -23.73 -3.09 -9.34
C GLU A 515 -24.15 -3.48 -7.92
N THR A 516 -25.04 -4.47 -7.79
CA THR A 516 -25.49 -4.95 -6.48
C THR A 516 -24.30 -5.47 -5.68
N LYS A 517 -24.11 -4.94 -4.48
CA LYS A 517 -23.02 -5.35 -3.59
C LYS A 517 -23.27 -6.76 -3.05
N GLY A 518 -22.19 -7.52 -2.85
CA GLY A 518 -22.23 -8.83 -2.20
C GLY A 518 -22.60 -8.75 -0.72
N ALA A 519 -22.86 -9.92 -0.13
CA ALA A 519 -23.38 -10.05 1.23
C ALA A 519 -22.44 -9.45 2.28
N TYR A 520 -21.13 -9.50 2.06
CA TYR A 520 -20.15 -8.89 2.97
C TYR A 520 -20.42 -7.40 3.15
N PHE A 521 -20.51 -6.63 2.07
CA PHE A 521 -20.70 -5.18 2.17
C PHE A 521 -22.04 -4.78 2.80
N VAL A 522 -23.06 -5.64 2.71
CA VAL A 522 -24.36 -5.44 3.35
C VAL A 522 -24.27 -5.70 4.87
N MET A 523 -23.43 -6.64 5.29
CA MET A 523 -23.41 -7.14 6.67
C MET A 523 -22.19 -6.72 7.51
N ARG A 524 -21.14 -6.17 6.89
CA ARG A 524 -19.87 -5.82 7.56
C ARG A 524 -20.01 -4.86 8.74
N ASP A 525 -21.13 -4.13 8.82
CA ASP A 525 -21.43 -3.21 9.91
C ASP A 525 -21.90 -3.94 11.19
N LYS A 526 -22.19 -5.25 11.13
CA LYS A 526 -22.63 -6.07 12.27
C LYS A 526 -21.44 -6.65 13.04
N GLU A 527 -21.49 -6.52 14.37
CA GLU A 527 -20.44 -7.01 15.28
C GLU A 527 -20.21 -8.53 15.20
N GLU A 528 -21.30 -9.31 15.11
CA GLU A 528 -21.26 -10.77 15.00
C GLU A 528 -20.51 -11.27 13.75
N ILE A 529 -20.60 -10.51 12.64
CA ILE A 529 -19.91 -10.82 11.39
C ILE A 529 -18.42 -10.50 11.53
N ALA A 530 -18.08 -9.35 12.13
CA ALA A 530 -16.69 -9.00 12.40
C ALA A 530 -16.02 -10.03 13.33
N ASP A 531 -16.71 -10.48 14.39
CA ASP A 531 -16.19 -11.54 15.27
C ASP A 531 -15.97 -12.86 14.56
N MET A 532 -16.94 -13.29 13.73
CA MET A 532 -16.83 -14.51 12.94
C MET A 532 -15.62 -14.46 12.01
N ILE A 533 -15.42 -13.34 11.29
CA ILE A 533 -14.25 -13.16 10.42
C ILE A 533 -12.96 -13.15 11.25
N LEU A 534 -12.91 -12.43 12.37
CA LEU A 534 -11.71 -12.39 13.22
C LEU A 534 -11.37 -13.78 13.80
N ASP A 535 -12.37 -14.59 14.14
CA ASP A 535 -12.20 -15.96 14.61
C ASP A 535 -11.72 -16.89 13.48
N GLU A 536 -12.28 -16.78 12.26
CA GLU A 536 -11.85 -17.54 11.07
C GLU A 536 -10.36 -17.33 10.73
N PHE A 537 -9.86 -16.12 11.00
CA PHE A 537 -8.47 -15.76 10.76
C PHE A 537 -7.55 -16.00 11.96
N ASP A 538 -8.03 -16.63 13.04
CA ASP A 538 -7.29 -16.89 14.28
C ASP A 538 -6.74 -15.61 14.95
N VAL A 539 -7.45 -14.49 14.87
CA VAL A 539 -7.01 -13.23 15.48
C VAL A 539 -7.27 -13.25 17.00
N PRO A 540 -6.27 -12.99 17.86
CA PRO A 540 -6.42 -13.04 19.31
C PRO A 540 -7.57 -12.16 19.82
N LYS A 541 -8.39 -12.67 20.74
CA LYS A 541 -9.68 -12.06 21.12
C LYS A 541 -9.63 -10.68 21.78
N THR A 542 -8.48 -10.27 22.33
CA THR A 542 -8.34 -9.02 23.07
C THR A 542 -7.89 -7.86 22.18
N ASN A 543 -8.64 -6.77 22.16
CA ASN A 543 -8.36 -5.54 21.37
C ASN A 543 -7.97 -5.86 19.92
N ARG A 544 -8.84 -6.60 19.24
CA ARG A 544 -8.68 -7.01 17.85
C ARG A 544 -9.57 -6.21 16.91
N HIS A 545 -9.04 -5.91 15.74
CA HIS A 545 -9.72 -5.09 14.77
C HIS A 545 -9.54 -5.61 13.35
N ILE A 546 -10.49 -5.30 12.49
CA ILE A 546 -10.41 -5.41 11.06
C ILE A 546 -10.10 -4.02 10.51
N ILE A 547 -9.08 -3.91 9.67
CA ILE A 547 -8.75 -2.70 8.93
C ILE A 547 -9.01 -3.00 7.45
N ASN A 548 -9.90 -2.23 6.83
CA ASN A 548 -10.45 -2.50 5.51
C ASN A 548 -10.40 -1.26 4.61
N GLY A 549 -10.11 -1.44 3.31
CA GLY A 549 -10.06 -0.38 2.29
C GLY A 549 -11.22 -0.45 1.28
N HIS A 550 -10.96 -0.03 0.04
CA HIS A 550 -11.76 -0.21 -1.18
C HIS A 550 -13.05 0.61 -1.31
N VAL A 551 -13.88 0.66 -0.26
CA VAL A 551 -15.17 1.36 -0.32
C VAL A 551 -15.05 2.73 0.33
N PRO A 552 -15.27 3.83 -0.43
CA PRO A 552 -15.20 5.17 0.13
C PRO A 552 -16.26 5.38 1.22
N VAL A 553 -15.89 6.14 2.24
CA VAL A 553 -16.77 6.51 3.35
C VAL A 553 -17.43 7.83 3.00
N HIS A 554 -18.76 7.84 2.89
CA HIS A 554 -19.50 9.05 2.54
C HIS A 554 -19.73 9.93 3.79
N VAL A 555 -18.67 10.57 4.29
CA VAL A 555 -18.71 11.43 5.48
C VAL A 555 -19.69 12.58 5.30
N ALA A 556 -19.76 13.17 4.11
CA ALA A 556 -20.75 14.19 3.77
C ALA A 556 -22.21 13.73 3.93
N LYS A 557 -22.46 12.41 3.93
CA LYS A 557 -23.77 11.78 4.17
C LYS A 557 -23.92 11.22 5.59
N GLY A 558 -22.97 11.49 6.48
CA GLY A 558 -22.98 11.05 7.88
C GLY A 558 -22.50 9.62 8.13
N GLU A 559 -21.84 8.97 7.15
CA GLU A 559 -21.27 7.64 7.35
C GLU A 559 -20.07 7.68 8.31
N ASN A 560 -20.00 6.72 9.24
CA ASN A 560 -18.89 6.58 10.18
C ASN A 560 -17.88 5.54 9.66
N PRO A 561 -16.56 5.88 9.60
CA PRO A 561 -15.51 4.91 9.24
C PRO A 561 -15.33 3.80 10.29
N ILE A 562 -15.77 4.03 11.54
CA ILE A 562 -15.75 3.03 12.62
C ILE A 562 -17.09 2.31 12.65
N LYS A 563 -17.07 1.00 12.38
CA LYS A 563 -18.23 0.12 12.21
C LYS A 563 -18.17 -1.07 13.17
N ALA A 564 -19.23 -1.88 13.21
CA ALA A 564 -19.26 -3.14 13.96
C ALA A 564 -18.84 -3.00 15.44
N GLY A 565 -19.38 -1.99 16.13
CA GLY A 565 -19.07 -1.75 17.55
C GLY A 565 -17.62 -1.34 17.82
N GLY A 566 -16.90 -0.85 16.80
CA GLY A 566 -15.48 -0.50 16.92
C GLY A 566 -14.52 -1.59 16.44
N LYS A 567 -15.02 -2.73 15.94
CA LYS A 567 -14.17 -3.83 15.43
C LYS A 567 -13.77 -3.69 13.97
N LEU A 568 -14.43 -2.84 13.19
CA LEU A 568 -14.12 -2.61 11.79
C LEU A 568 -13.77 -1.14 11.56
N MET A 569 -12.58 -0.89 11.02
CA MET A 569 -12.11 0.42 10.61
C MET A 569 -12.00 0.42 9.09
N VAL A 570 -12.90 1.18 8.45
CA VAL A 570 -12.82 1.43 7.03
C VAL A 570 -11.97 2.68 6.83
N ILE A 571 -10.78 2.49 6.27
CA ILE A 571 -9.90 3.58 5.86
C ILE A 571 -9.96 3.68 4.35
N ASP A 572 -10.43 4.81 3.84
CA ASP A 572 -10.42 5.07 2.40
C ASP A 572 -9.29 6.05 2.06
N GLY A 573 -8.62 5.76 0.95
CA GLY A 573 -7.76 6.71 0.27
C GLY A 573 -8.61 7.73 -0.47
N GLY A 574 -9.19 8.67 0.26
CA GLY A 574 -9.72 9.89 -0.33
C GLY A 574 -8.64 10.77 -0.97
N LEU A 575 -7.39 10.31 -1.11
CA LEU A 575 -6.30 11.05 -1.76
C LEU A 575 -6.64 11.36 -3.23
N SER A 576 -7.45 10.53 -3.88
CA SER A 576 -7.87 10.77 -5.27
C SER A 576 -8.91 11.87 -5.37
N GLU A 577 -8.58 12.88 -6.18
CA GLU A 577 -9.44 14.04 -6.43
C GLU A 577 -10.82 13.63 -6.97
N ALA A 578 -10.88 12.49 -7.67
CA ALA A 578 -12.13 11.92 -8.19
C ALA A 578 -13.14 11.58 -7.07
N TYR A 579 -12.69 11.26 -5.86
CA TYR A 579 -13.55 10.91 -4.72
C TYR A 579 -13.90 12.08 -3.83
N HIS A 580 -13.14 13.19 -3.86
CA HIS A 580 -13.40 14.36 -3.00
C HIS A 580 -14.85 14.88 -3.11
N LYS A 581 -15.46 14.84 -4.30
CA LYS A 581 -16.85 15.26 -4.51
C LYS A 581 -17.87 14.33 -3.83
N GLU A 582 -17.54 13.06 -3.66
CA GLU A 582 -18.43 12.03 -3.10
C GLU A 582 -18.21 11.79 -1.60
N THR A 583 -16.97 11.91 -1.11
CA THR A 583 -16.58 11.68 0.29
C THR A 583 -16.69 12.94 1.14
N GLY A 584 -16.33 14.10 0.57
CA GLY A 584 -16.25 15.39 1.27
C GLY A 584 -14.95 15.62 2.05
N ILE A 585 -14.00 14.68 2.00
CA ILE A 585 -12.70 14.71 2.70
C ILE A 585 -11.60 14.08 1.83
N ALA A 586 -10.33 14.26 2.19
CA ALA A 586 -9.17 13.68 1.48
C ALA A 586 -8.74 12.30 2.04
N GLY A 587 -9.67 11.60 2.70
CA GLY A 587 -9.46 10.26 3.24
C GLY A 587 -8.97 10.23 4.69
N TYR A 588 -8.66 9.02 5.14
CA TYR A 588 -8.23 8.74 6.50
C TYR A 588 -6.85 8.04 6.55
N THR A 589 -6.02 8.43 7.52
CA THR A 589 -4.90 7.61 7.98
C THR A 589 -5.23 7.03 9.34
N LEU A 590 -5.01 5.73 9.51
CA LEU A 590 -5.01 5.12 10.83
C LEU A 590 -3.59 5.09 11.37
N VAL A 591 -3.41 5.52 12.62
CA VAL A 591 -2.13 5.59 13.31
C VAL A 591 -2.19 4.73 14.56
N PHE A 592 -1.37 3.67 14.60
CA PHE A 592 -1.26 2.80 15.76
C PHE A 592 0.10 2.96 16.43
N HIS A 593 0.14 3.71 17.52
CA HIS A 593 1.36 3.93 18.30
C HIS A 593 1.26 3.32 19.70
N SER A 594 2.37 3.27 20.42
CA SER A 594 2.44 2.69 21.78
C SER A 594 1.42 3.21 22.82
N ARG A 595 0.76 4.36 22.63
CA ARG A 595 -0.28 4.87 23.54
C ARG A 595 -1.73 4.53 23.13
N GLY A 596 -1.96 4.06 21.91
CA GLY A 596 -3.32 3.97 21.38
C GLY A 596 -3.42 4.00 19.86
N PHE A 597 -4.66 3.93 19.41
CA PHE A 597 -5.11 3.78 18.03
C PHE A 597 -5.92 5.04 17.67
N GLN A 598 -5.51 5.72 16.60
CA GLN A 598 -6.06 7.03 16.22
C GLN A 598 -6.43 7.05 14.73
N LEU A 599 -7.58 7.60 14.40
CA LEU A 599 -8.00 7.85 13.04
C LEU A 599 -7.81 9.34 12.74
N VAL A 600 -7.00 9.65 11.73
CA VAL A 600 -6.65 11.01 11.32
C VAL A 600 -7.36 11.31 10.02
N GLN A 601 -8.19 12.34 10.01
CA GLN A 601 -8.92 12.80 8.82
C GLN A 601 -8.15 13.89 8.09
N HIS A 602 -8.01 13.77 6.78
CA HIS A 602 -7.31 14.74 5.94
C HIS A 602 -8.26 15.69 5.21
N GLU A 603 -7.85 16.94 5.09
CA GLU A 603 -8.41 17.92 4.15
C GLU A 603 -7.76 17.78 2.77
N PRO A 604 -8.43 18.21 1.69
CA PRO A 604 -7.86 18.23 0.35
C PRO A 604 -6.48 18.91 0.32
N PHE A 605 -5.48 18.15 -0.13
CA PHE A 605 -4.15 18.68 -0.39
C PHE A 605 -4.17 19.49 -1.68
N THR A 606 -3.70 20.74 -1.64
CA THR A 606 -3.67 21.60 -2.84
C THR A 606 -2.39 21.37 -3.65
N SER A 607 -1.22 21.60 -3.05
CA SER A 607 0.07 21.38 -3.67
C SER A 607 1.20 21.42 -2.63
N ALA A 608 2.35 20.85 -2.97
CA ALA A 608 3.55 20.96 -2.13
C ALA A 608 3.98 22.42 -1.99
N GLU A 609 3.88 23.21 -3.06
CA GLU A 609 4.25 24.62 -3.08
C GLU A 609 3.39 25.45 -2.10
N ASP A 610 2.08 25.24 -2.08
CA ASP A 610 1.19 25.89 -1.12
C ASP A 610 1.50 25.47 0.32
N ALA A 611 1.73 24.18 0.55
CA ALA A 611 2.09 23.66 1.87
C ALA A 611 3.38 24.29 2.40
N ILE A 612 4.37 24.52 1.53
CA ILE A 612 5.63 25.18 1.87
C ILE A 612 5.41 26.68 2.15
N LYS A 613 4.71 27.39 1.27
CA LYS A 613 4.51 28.85 1.37
C LYS A 613 3.63 29.24 2.56
N ARG A 614 2.52 28.51 2.76
CA ARG A 614 1.53 28.82 3.79
C ARG A 614 1.79 28.07 5.09
N GLY A 615 2.72 27.11 5.10
CA GLY A 615 2.95 26.16 6.21
C GLY A 615 1.68 25.38 6.58
N THR A 616 0.80 25.11 5.62
CA THR A 616 -0.46 24.39 5.85
C THR A 616 -0.18 22.90 6.06
N ASP A 617 -0.92 22.31 6.99
CA ASP A 617 -0.92 20.87 7.29
C ASP A 617 -2.29 20.35 6.88
N ILE A 618 -2.35 19.17 6.25
CA ILE A 618 -3.60 18.60 5.72
C ILE A 618 -4.48 17.95 6.79
N VAL A 619 -4.04 17.90 8.04
CA VAL A 619 -4.81 17.21 9.10
C VAL A 619 -5.91 18.13 9.64
N SER A 620 -7.17 17.73 9.45
CA SER A 620 -8.34 18.45 9.99
C SER A 620 -8.65 18.06 11.42
N THR A 621 -8.83 16.76 11.65
CA THR A 621 -9.37 16.23 12.91
C THR A 621 -8.74 14.88 13.23
N THR A 622 -8.59 14.60 14.52
CA THR A 622 -8.10 13.31 15.02
C THR A 622 -9.18 12.71 15.91
N GLN A 623 -9.68 11.55 15.53
CA GLN A 623 -10.59 10.76 16.34
C GLN A 623 -9.81 9.68 17.07
N ILE A 624 -9.91 9.67 18.39
CA ILE A 624 -9.33 8.61 19.21
C ILE A 624 -10.24 7.39 19.11
N VAL A 625 -9.69 6.27 18.63
CA VAL A 625 -10.41 5.00 18.50
C VAL A 625 -10.23 4.18 19.77
N GLU A 626 -8.97 4.05 20.23
CA GLU A 626 -8.62 3.33 21.43
C GLU A 626 -7.45 4.01 22.14
N MET A 627 -7.51 4.14 23.47
CA MET A 627 -6.39 4.58 24.29
C MET A 627 -6.02 3.48 25.28
N ASN A 628 -4.73 3.15 25.31
CA ASN A 628 -4.23 2.13 26.21
C ASN A 628 -3.88 2.76 27.57
N GLN A 629 -4.33 2.13 28.67
CA GLN A 629 -4.03 2.58 30.03
C GLN A 629 -2.53 2.58 30.33
N ARG A 630 -1.80 1.63 29.74
CA ARG A 630 -0.33 1.55 29.80
C ARG A 630 0.25 1.61 28.39
N ARG A 631 1.48 2.12 28.27
CA ARG A 631 2.20 2.14 26.99
C ARG A 631 2.48 0.69 26.53
N ILE A 632 2.03 0.34 25.32
CA ILE A 632 2.31 -0.92 24.65
C ILE A 632 3.82 -1.01 24.37
N ARG A 633 4.41 -2.16 24.73
CA ARG A 633 5.82 -2.47 24.49
C ARG A 633 5.98 -3.42 23.32
N VAL A 634 7.20 -3.57 22.83
CA VAL A 634 7.55 -4.61 21.86
C VAL A 634 7.19 -6.00 22.38
N ALA A 635 7.31 -6.27 23.67
CA ALA A 635 6.89 -7.55 24.27
C ALA A 635 5.41 -7.92 24.06
N ASP A 636 4.55 -6.92 23.81
CA ASP A 636 3.10 -7.07 23.63
C ASP A 636 2.71 -7.20 22.13
N THR A 637 3.68 -7.22 21.21
CA THR A 637 3.45 -7.29 19.75
C THR A 637 3.79 -8.65 19.16
N ASP A 638 3.48 -8.87 17.88
CA ASP A 638 3.87 -10.09 17.16
C ASP A 638 5.39 -10.24 17.11
N MET A 639 6.11 -9.13 16.92
CA MET A 639 7.57 -9.09 17.04
C MET A 639 8.01 -9.54 18.44
N GLY A 640 7.32 -9.13 19.51
CA GLY A 640 7.58 -9.63 20.86
C GLY A 640 7.42 -11.14 21.00
N THR A 641 6.43 -11.72 20.31
CA THR A 641 6.22 -13.17 20.26
C THR A 641 7.38 -13.88 19.57
N GLU A 642 7.82 -13.37 18.42
CA GLU A 642 8.99 -13.91 17.69
C GLU A 642 10.27 -13.81 18.54
N LEU A 643 10.54 -12.63 19.13
CA LEU A 643 11.69 -12.43 20.01
C LEU A 643 11.67 -13.38 21.21
N ARG A 644 10.48 -13.67 21.76
CA ARG A 644 10.34 -14.63 22.86
C ARG A 644 10.66 -16.05 22.43
N LEU A 645 10.29 -16.46 21.22
CA LEU A 645 10.67 -17.76 20.66
C LEU A 645 12.20 -17.84 20.48
N GLN A 646 12.82 -16.80 19.94
CA GLN A 646 14.29 -16.71 19.80
C GLN A 646 14.99 -16.78 21.16
N ILE A 647 14.53 -16.02 22.15
CA ILE A 647 15.07 -16.07 23.53
C ILE A 647 14.95 -17.47 24.12
N ASN A 648 13.82 -18.15 23.92
CA ASN A 648 13.63 -19.51 24.41
C ASN A 648 14.61 -20.50 23.76
N ALA A 649 14.81 -20.40 22.45
CA ALA A 649 15.77 -21.20 21.71
C ALA A 649 17.22 -20.94 22.17
N LEU A 650 17.59 -19.67 22.42
CA LEU A 650 18.91 -19.31 22.95
C LEU A 650 19.10 -19.79 24.39
N LYS A 651 18.05 -19.77 25.23
CA LYS A 651 18.09 -20.32 26.59
C LYS A 651 18.28 -21.85 26.58
N GLU A 652 17.72 -22.53 25.59
CA GLU A 652 17.94 -23.95 25.37
C GLU A 652 19.36 -24.25 24.87
N LEU A 653 19.87 -23.48 23.91
CA LEU A 653 21.27 -23.55 23.46
C LEU A 653 22.24 -23.33 24.64
N LEU A 654 21.97 -22.34 25.48
CA LEU A 654 22.75 -22.05 26.69
C LEU A 654 22.75 -23.23 27.67
N TYR A 655 21.62 -23.92 27.82
CA TYR A 655 21.54 -25.14 28.61
C TYR A 655 22.35 -26.28 27.97
N ALA A 656 22.25 -26.47 26.65
CA ALA A 656 23.00 -27.47 25.90
C ALA A 656 24.52 -27.29 26.04
N TYR A 657 25.03 -26.06 25.99
CA TYR A 657 26.44 -25.75 26.26
C TYR A 657 26.84 -26.12 27.69
N ARG A 658 26.04 -25.71 28.69
CA ARG A 658 26.34 -25.91 30.11
C ARG A 658 26.41 -27.37 30.53
N ILE A 659 25.66 -28.25 29.89
CA ILE A 659 25.69 -29.69 30.17
C ILE A 659 26.63 -30.47 29.23
N GLY A 660 27.29 -29.79 28.29
CA GLY A 660 28.20 -30.42 27.33
C GLY A 660 27.52 -31.20 26.21
N PHE A 661 26.22 -30.95 25.93
CA PHE A 661 25.51 -31.57 24.80
C PHE A 661 25.97 -30.97 23.45
N ILE A 662 26.28 -29.68 23.43
CA ILE A 662 26.93 -28.99 22.29
C ILE A 662 28.25 -28.40 22.78
N THR A 663 29.30 -28.55 21.96
CA THR A 663 30.62 -27.96 22.24
C THR A 663 30.68 -26.52 21.76
N GLU A 664 31.19 -25.62 22.59
CA GLU A 664 31.52 -24.24 22.19
C GLU A 664 32.56 -24.23 21.06
N LYS A 665 32.48 -23.23 20.19
CA LYS A 665 33.39 -23.05 19.05
C LYS A 665 34.12 -21.71 19.19
N GLU A 666 35.27 -21.58 18.54
CA GLU A 666 35.96 -20.29 18.48
C GLU A 666 35.04 -19.23 17.84
N SER A 667 34.91 -18.08 18.50
CA SER A 667 34.10 -16.98 18.00
C SER A 667 34.68 -16.45 16.68
N LYS A 668 33.83 -16.32 15.66
CA LYS A 668 34.22 -15.82 14.33
C LYS A 668 34.56 -14.32 14.32
N ASN A 669 34.24 -13.58 15.39
CA ASN A 669 34.54 -12.15 15.55
C ASN A 669 35.23 -11.91 16.90
N PRO A 670 36.54 -12.21 17.05
CA PRO A 670 37.27 -11.77 18.22
C PRO A 670 37.18 -10.24 18.34
N PRO A 671 37.07 -9.67 19.56
CA PRO A 671 37.13 -8.23 19.72
C PRO A 671 38.40 -7.72 19.07
N LYS A 672 38.28 -6.72 18.19
CA LYS A 672 39.45 -5.98 17.71
C LYS A 672 40.14 -5.43 18.97
N LYS A 673 41.34 -5.91 19.27
CA LYS A 673 42.22 -5.24 20.23
C LYS A 673 42.45 -3.83 19.67
N TYR A 674 41.86 -2.85 20.33
CA TYR A 674 42.12 -1.43 20.07
C TYR A 674 43.58 -1.11 20.37
#